data_AF-A0A0G3IK52-F1
#
_entry.id   AF-A0A0G3IK52-F1
#
_cell.length_a   1.000
_cell.length_b   1.000
_cell.length_c   1.000
_cell.angle_alpha   90.00
_cell.angle_beta   90.00
_cell.angle_gamma   90.00
#
_symmetry.space_group_name_H-M   'P 1'
#
loop_
_entity.id
_entity.type
_entity.pdbx_description
1 polymer ?
#
loop_
_entity_poly.entity_id
_entity_poly.type
_entity_poly.pdbx_seq_one_letter_code
_entity_poly.pdbx_strand_id
1 'polypeptide(L)'
;MVGVVGGSRVSVDDFPSYSRRSTAPANSVGVCRTYAVGRIGALAVALGIGSALMAGGVAHADSSDSDSAQSAAGRSAQAGSARAARHSAAGPSAPRPGSRPSTKAESPQAAASKPVTAIRKAPSATGVAPAGGGTLDGPAKSTATPAAAVAGDVAVTQTVAVARSVASPAVTVDAIISATRTTLETLLNNIKPPSLPPPQLLLSLLAWARKEFDSLFGTSTGVRPTAAASGIVASGTTTVVIEGESLTVNPARAGSIYSDTAASGRKALLLSANATATKSLSLPSATGLVIRARGDQYNGAPVMTVSVDGVLVATTQVSSTSWTDYSIPVSLSAGTHTISIAFTNDLRLSASKDRNLRIDKITVVAATSTPPATQTPPYFQAADWLWKPIAANPVIAANSATWVTYLSAADAQHVADLYDSGVTLVSATQITASTPRYDVKFTEPWGSDPFGSYTVAIPLGLNLPSGSDRQIAILDPNTGKAYGLWQASYDGTTNTWSAAWGGMTDLSGNGIDTSGSATATNIARYAGVVTAAEFSAAVAAHTGINHALFISSDIAGALFTGPATKSDGTNLAGVTTPIPEGTRIQLDPSINVDAIPGISDAEKVIAKTLQTYGAYVGDQGGARMAFVFEVTSDAASPTKPGAVWTGAGLSWDYYDMAAIPWSQLRVLANWDGS
;
A
#
# COMPACT_ATOMS: atom_id res chain seq x y z
N MET A 1 69.33 34.30 -10.93
CA MET A 1 68.52 35.05 -9.95
C MET A 1 67.93 34.00 -9.02
N VAL A 2 68.48 33.76 -7.82
CA VAL A 2 68.45 34.61 -6.60
C VAL A 2 67.05 34.58 -5.94
N GLY A 3 66.84 33.96 -4.76
CA GLY A 3 67.69 33.02 -4.00
C GLY A 3 67.41 32.95 -2.48
N VAL A 4 68.07 31.99 -1.80
CA VAL A 4 68.25 31.82 -0.31
C VAL A 4 66.93 31.51 0.48
N VAL A 5 66.84 30.73 1.57
CA VAL A 5 67.75 30.20 2.63
C VAL A 5 67.26 28.77 3.08
N GLY A 6 68.06 27.81 3.59
CA GLY A 6 69.53 27.72 3.69
C GLY A 6 70.16 26.55 4.49
N GLY A 7 69.46 25.82 5.39
CA GLY A 7 70.06 24.69 6.16
C GLY A 7 69.22 24.21 7.37
N SER A 8 69.64 23.28 8.25
CA SER A 8 70.71 22.24 8.21
C SER A 8 70.80 21.49 9.57
N ARG A 9 71.19 20.18 9.58
CA ARG A 9 71.54 19.33 10.75
C ARG A 9 70.37 18.92 11.68
N VAL A 10 70.39 17.79 12.43
CA VAL A 10 71.37 16.67 12.55
C VAL A 10 70.64 15.36 12.92
N SER A 11 71.25 14.20 12.64
CA SER A 11 70.87 12.88 13.19
C SER A 11 71.93 12.38 14.18
N VAL A 12 71.55 11.50 15.12
CA VAL A 12 72.24 10.25 15.53
C VAL A 12 71.47 9.59 16.69
N ASP A 13 71.52 8.26 16.76
CA ASP A 13 70.83 7.36 17.67
C ASP A 13 71.44 7.29 19.09
N ASP A 14 70.72 6.71 20.05
CA ASP A 14 71.33 5.72 20.97
C ASP A 14 70.28 4.76 21.61
N PHE A 15 70.76 3.60 22.09
CA PHE A 15 70.01 2.42 22.58
C PHE A 15 70.27 2.17 24.10
N PRO A 16 69.87 1.06 24.79
CA PRO A 16 68.72 0.12 24.67
C PRO A 16 68.00 -0.18 26.04
N SER A 17 67.07 -1.15 26.04
CA SER A 17 67.07 -2.36 26.94
C SER A 17 65.87 -2.68 27.90
N TYR A 18 65.43 -3.96 27.85
CA TYR A 18 64.81 -4.83 28.89
C TYR A 18 63.50 -4.42 29.64
N SER A 19 62.72 -5.31 30.29
CA SER A 19 62.17 -6.66 29.94
C SER A 19 61.10 -7.12 30.99
N ARG A 20 60.37 -8.24 30.74
CA ARG A 20 59.64 -9.12 31.71
C ARG A 20 58.28 -8.59 32.26
N ARG A 21 57.15 -9.32 32.08
CA ARG A 21 56.61 -10.55 32.76
C ARG A 21 55.94 -10.25 34.13
N SER A 22 54.90 -10.93 34.65
CA SER A 22 53.99 -12.05 34.27
C SER A 22 52.88 -12.14 35.36
N THR A 23 51.83 -12.99 35.46
CA THR A 23 51.38 -14.28 34.83
C THR A 23 49.85 -14.46 35.05
N ALA A 24 49.18 -15.40 34.37
CA ALA A 24 47.83 -15.89 34.70
C ALA A 24 47.84 -17.22 35.51
N PRO A 25 46.73 -17.60 36.17
CA PRO A 25 46.44 -18.99 36.59
C PRO A 25 45.13 -19.55 35.99
N ALA A 26 44.88 -20.86 36.14
CA ALA A 26 43.69 -21.56 35.63
C ALA A 26 43.16 -22.60 36.63
N ASN A 27 41.88 -23.00 36.53
CA ASN A 27 41.46 -24.41 36.53
C ASN A 27 39.94 -24.64 36.32
N SER A 28 39.65 -25.87 35.88
CA SER A 28 38.37 -26.62 35.71
C SER A 28 37.28 -26.39 36.77
N VAL A 29 35.99 -26.62 36.50
CA VAL A 29 35.30 -27.90 36.16
C VAL A 29 34.03 -27.64 35.30
N GLY A 30 33.60 -28.61 34.48
CA GLY A 30 32.41 -28.49 33.62
C GLY A 30 31.26 -29.46 33.93
N VAL A 31 30.05 -29.11 33.49
CA VAL A 31 28.88 -29.99 33.40
C VAL A 31 28.15 -29.68 32.08
N CYS A 32 27.89 -30.70 31.26
CA CYS A 32 27.12 -30.54 30.02
C CYS A 32 25.61 -30.62 30.28
N ARG A 33 24.82 -29.69 29.72
CA ARG A 33 23.38 -29.84 29.46
C ARG A 33 22.93 -28.91 28.33
N THR A 34 22.30 -29.48 27.31
CA THR A 34 21.73 -28.77 26.16
C THR A 34 20.52 -27.93 26.55
N TYR A 35 20.41 -26.73 25.99
CA TYR A 35 19.27 -25.82 26.17
C TYR A 35 18.41 -25.77 24.91
N ALA A 36 17.12 -26.10 25.05
CA ALA A 36 16.13 -25.98 24.00
C ALA A 36 15.56 -24.54 23.95
N VAL A 37 16.25 -23.61 23.30
CA VAL A 37 15.78 -22.22 23.11
C VAL A 37 15.05 -22.10 21.76
N GLY A 38 13.83 -22.66 21.71
CA GLY A 38 13.07 -22.78 20.45
C GLY A 38 11.56 -22.80 20.62
N ARG A 39 11.01 -22.02 21.57
CA ARG A 39 9.54 -21.76 21.70
C ARG A 39 9.12 -20.61 22.62
N ILE A 40 10.00 -20.07 23.47
CA ILE A 40 9.61 -19.01 24.44
C ILE A 40 9.36 -17.65 23.76
N GLY A 41 10.11 -17.29 22.71
CA GLY A 41 9.96 -15.99 22.03
C GLY A 41 8.58 -15.74 21.41
N ALA A 42 7.87 -16.79 21.00
CA ALA A 42 6.54 -16.69 20.39
C ALA A 42 5.44 -16.17 21.34
N LEU A 43 5.64 -16.26 22.66
CA LEU A 43 4.63 -15.83 23.64
C LEU A 43 4.79 -14.35 24.05
N ALA A 44 6.00 -13.79 23.97
CA ALA A 44 6.25 -12.38 24.28
C ALA A 44 5.68 -11.43 23.21
N VAL A 45 5.79 -11.81 21.93
CA VAL A 45 5.25 -11.06 20.79
C VAL A 45 3.72 -10.96 20.85
N ALA A 46 3.05 -11.99 21.38
CA ALA A 46 1.59 -12.04 21.48
C ALA A 46 0.96 -11.10 22.53
N LEU A 47 1.76 -10.37 23.33
CA LEU A 47 1.28 -9.55 24.45
C LEU A 47 1.74 -8.08 24.44
N GLY A 48 2.43 -7.63 23.38
CA GLY A 48 2.58 -6.19 23.09
C GLY A 48 3.33 -5.35 24.13
N ILE A 49 4.37 -5.91 24.76
CA ILE A 49 5.25 -5.15 25.68
C ILE A 49 6.66 -5.07 25.08
N GLY A 50 7.15 -3.85 24.87
CA GLY A 50 8.52 -3.61 24.40
C GLY A 50 9.13 -2.34 24.97
N SER A 51 10.16 -2.48 25.82
CA SER A 51 11.18 -1.45 26.04
C SER A 51 12.40 -2.01 26.80
N ALA A 52 13.56 -1.90 26.15
CA ALA A 52 14.92 -1.75 26.67
C ALA A 52 15.38 -2.49 27.96
N LEU A 53 16.42 -3.32 27.78
CA LEU A 53 17.68 -3.19 28.54
C LEU A 53 18.85 -3.70 27.69
N MET A 54 20.01 -3.05 27.79
CA MET A 54 21.18 -3.25 26.90
C MET A 54 22.36 -3.89 27.65
N ALA A 55 23.00 -4.88 27.03
CA ALA A 55 24.39 -5.28 27.30
C ALA A 55 24.97 -5.97 26.05
N GLY A 56 26.17 -5.61 25.64
CA GLY A 56 26.79 -6.12 24.41
C GLY A 56 27.77 -7.28 24.63
N GLY A 57 28.10 -7.98 23.53
CA GLY A 57 29.14 -9.00 23.50
C GLY A 57 29.50 -9.37 22.06
N VAL A 58 30.68 -8.94 21.60
CA VAL A 58 31.22 -9.31 20.28
C VAL A 58 31.89 -10.68 20.39
N ALA A 59 31.63 -11.58 19.43
CA ALA A 59 32.33 -12.85 19.32
C ALA A 59 32.66 -13.16 17.84
N HIS A 60 33.95 -13.29 17.53
CA HIS A 60 34.42 -13.91 16.30
C HIS A 60 34.50 -15.44 16.47
N ALA A 61 34.08 -16.15 15.45
CA ALA A 61 34.52 -17.48 15.04
C ALA A 61 34.24 -17.55 13.52
N ASP A 62 35.15 -17.82 12.60
CA ASP A 62 36.50 -18.39 12.68
C ASP A 62 36.52 -19.83 13.20
N SER A 63 36.48 -20.78 12.26
CA SER A 63 36.67 -22.21 12.47
C SER A 63 37.33 -22.80 11.22
N SER A 64 38.58 -23.23 11.38
CA SER A 64 39.51 -23.61 10.32
C SER A 64 39.29 -25.03 9.77
N ASP A 65 39.69 -25.19 8.51
CA ASP A 65 40.37 -26.34 7.91
C ASP A 65 39.79 -27.76 8.01
N SER A 66 39.59 -28.35 6.82
CA SER A 66 39.88 -29.77 6.59
C SER A 66 40.61 -29.95 5.25
N ASP A 67 41.92 -30.18 5.33
CA ASP A 67 42.79 -30.74 4.27
C ASP A 67 42.16 -32.00 3.61
N SER A 68 42.40 -32.35 2.34
CA SER A 68 43.14 -31.76 1.21
C SER A 68 42.70 -32.51 -0.09
N ALA A 69 43.22 -32.38 -1.33
CA ALA A 69 44.44 -31.76 -1.88
C ALA A 69 44.30 -31.41 -3.39
N GLN A 70 45.25 -30.62 -3.90
CA GLN A 70 45.84 -30.63 -5.26
C GLN A 70 44.99 -30.99 -6.51
N SER A 71 44.67 -29.97 -7.32
CA SER A 71 45.39 -29.74 -8.60
C SER A 71 45.20 -28.30 -9.06
N ALA A 72 46.06 -27.80 -9.96
CA ALA A 72 46.07 -26.37 -10.34
C ALA A 72 46.22 -26.15 -11.85
N ALA A 73 45.32 -25.35 -12.42
CA ALA A 73 45.48 -24.63 -13.67
C ALA A 73 44.54 -23.41 -13.66
N GLY A 74 45.08 -22.20 -13.75
CA GLY A 74 44.29 -20.97 -13.56
C GLY A 74 43.76 -20.35 -14.85
N ARG A 75 42.94 -19.30 -14.69
CA ARG A 75 42.88 -18.11 -15.55
C ARG A 75 42.22 -16.96 -14.79
N SER A 76 42.62 -15.73 -15.10
CA SER A 76 42.27 -14.52 -14.36
C SER A 76 41.79 -13.39 -15.28
N ALA A 77 40.58 -12.89 -15.04
CA ALA A 77 40.06 -11.59 -15.43
C ALA A 77 38.83 -11.33 -14.53
N GLN A 78 38.89 -10.50 -13.48
CA GLN A 78 39.14 -9.06 -13.41
C GLN A 78 37.99 -8.24 -14.04
N ALA A 79 37.25 -7.53 -13.18
CA ALA A 79 36.04 -6.79 -13.53
C ALA A 79 36.32 -5.46 -14.25
N GLY A 80 35.36 -5.00 -15.05
CA GLY A 80 35.37 -3.71 -15.73
C GLY A 80 34.24 -2.79 -15.27
N SER A 81 34.59 -1.64 -14.71
CA SER A 81 33.63 -0.58 -14.39
C SER A 81 33.28 0.24 -15.65
N ALA A 82 31.98 0.49 -15.87
CA ALA A 82 31.52 1.53 -16.79
C ALA A 82 31.23 2.82 -16.01
N ARG A 83 31.71 3.97 -16.51
CA ARG A 83 31.67 5.26 -15.83
C ARG A 83 30.93 6.29 -16.68
N ALA A 84 30.03 7.04 -16.07
CA ALA A 84 29.22 8.06 -16.76
C ALA A 84 30.06 9.10 -17.50
N ALA A 85 29.64 9.43 -18.73
CA ALA A 85 30.23 10.47 -19.58
C ALA A 85 29.29 11.68 -19.67
N ARG A 86 29.81 12.88 -19.38
CA ARG A 86 29.09 14.15 -19.57
C ARG A 86 29.50 14.78 -20.90
N HIS A 87 28.55 15.29 -21.67
CA HIS A 87 28.81 16.25 -22.75
C HIS A 87 27.82 17.41 -22.70
N SER A 88 28.32 18.63 -22.93
CA SER A 88 27.56 19.87 -22.82
C SER A 88 27.37 20.54 -24.18
N ALA A 89 26.12 20.95 -24.44
CA ALA A 89 25.67 22.08 -25.26
C ALA A 89 26.47 22.49 -26.53
N ALA A 90 25.78 22.40 -27.67
CA ALA A 90 25.90 23.35 -28.78
C ALA A 90 24.49 23.92 -29.09
N GLY A 91 24.38 25.21 -29.43
CA GLY A 91 23.10 25.94 -29.48
C GLY A 91 22.33 25.83 -30.81
N PRO A 92 21.02 26.18 -30.82
CA PRO A 92 20.16 26.08 -32.00
C PRO A 92 20.21 27.32 -32.92
N SER A 93 20.02 27.08 -34.22
CA SER A 93 19.91 28.11 -35.28
C SER A 93 18.62 27.92 -36.08
N ALA A 94 17.90 29.01 -36.38
CA ALA A 94 16.65 29.03 -37.16
C ALA A 94 16.41 30.47 -37.72
N PRO A 95 15.43 30.75 -38.62
CA PRO A 95 14.37 29.88 -39.17
C PRO A 95 14.12 30.05 -40.72
N ARG A 96 12.92 29.63 -41.18
CA ARG A 96 12.15 30.04 -42.41
C ARG A 96 12.45 29.35 -43.77
N PRO A 97 11.48 29.30 -44.74
CA PRO A 97 10.13 28.70 -44.62
C PRO A 97 9.55 27.99 -45.88
N GLY A 98 8.43 27.26 -45.73
CA GLY A 98 7.50 26.85 -46.81
C GLY A 98 7.59 25.37 -47.23
N SER A 99 6.54 24.72 -47.77
CA SER A 99 5.18 25.16 -48.15
C SER A 99 4.17 23.96 -48.18
N ARG A 100 2.86 24.18 -48.42
CA ARG A 100 1.81 23.11 -48.45
C ARG A 100 0.70 23.36 -49.48
N PRO A 101 0.34 22.33 -50.28
CA PRO A 101 -1.04 22.00 -50.69
C PRO A 101 -1.37 20.49 -50.44
N SER A 102 -2.54 19.90 -50.78
CA SER A 102 -3.93 20.34 -50.53
C SER A 102 -5.00 19.22 -50.78
N THR A 103 -5.80 18.89 -49.75
CA THR A 103 -7.24 18.45 -49.81
C THR A 103 -7.70 17.08 -50.37
N LYS A 104 -8.94 16.72 -50.00
CA LYS A 104 -9.76 15.50 -50.26
C LYS A 104 -9.23 14.18 -49.65
N ALA A 105 -9.99 13.33 -48.95
CA ALA A 105 -11.42 13.19 -48.60
C ALA A 105 -12.38 12.65 -49.69
N GLU A 106 -12.80 11.38 -49.52
CA GLU A 106 -14.10 10.83 -49.94
C GLU A 106 -14.39 9.49 -49.22
N SER A 107 -15.66 9.23 -48.89
CA SER A 107 -16.20 7.95 -48.40
C SER A 107 -17.58 7.73 -49.01
N PRO A 108 -17.98 6.50 -49.38
CA PRO A 108 -19.39 6.16 -49.61
C PRO A 108 -19.93 5.16 -48.59
N GLN A 109 -21.26 5.15 -48.41
CA GLN A 109 -22.00 4.44 -47.36
C GLN A 109 -23.23 3.73 -47.95
N ALA A 110 -23.37 2.43 -47.71
CA ALA A 110 -24.61 1.64 -47.88
C ALA A 110 -24.45 0.29 -47.14
N ALA A 111 -25.50 -0.44 -46.73
CA ALA A 111 -26.93 -0.27 -46.97
C ALA A 111 -27.76 -0.50 -45.67
N ALA A 112 -29.07 -0.26 -45.73
CA ALA A 112 -30.00 -0.38 -44.60
C ALA A 112 -31.00 -1.53 -44.77
N SER A 113 -31.66 -1.93 -43.68
CA SER A 113 -32.86 -2.78 -43.65
C SER A 113 -33.84 -2.31 -42.57
N LYS A 114 -35.14 -2.58 -42.76
CA LYS A 114 -36.26 -2.12 -41.90
C LYS A 114 -37.28 -3.26 -41.62
N PRO A 115 -38.27 -3.09 -40.72
CA PRO A 115 -38.68 -4.15 -39.79
C PRO A 115 -39.94 -4.95 -40.16
N VAL A 116 -40.22 -5.99 -39.35
CA VAL A 116 -41.49 -6.75 -39.28
C VAL A 116 -41.95 -6.86 -37.82
N THR A 117 -43.24 -7.15 -37.60
CA THR A 117 -43.99 -6.88 -36.35
C THR A 117 -44.70 -8.14 -35.80
N ALA A 118 -45.02 -8.18 -34.48
CA ALA A 118 -46.31 -8.62 -33.88
C ALA A 118 -46.30 -9.61 -32.67
N ILE A 119 -46.44 -9.02 -31.46
CA ILE A 119 -47.39 -9.32 -30.36
C ILE A 119 -48.22 -10.64 -30.40
N ARG A 120 -48.12 -11.44 -29.32
CA ARG A 120 -49.20 -12.03 -28.44
C ARG A 120 -48.51 -12.89 -27.35
N LYS A 121 -48.77 -12.81 -26.03
CA LYS A 121 -49.97 -12.78 -25.15
C LYS A 121 -50.41 -14.19 -24.66
N ALA A 122 -50.45 -14.38 -23.34
CA ALA A 122 -50.78 -15.63 -22.64
C ALA A 122 -52.29 -15.85 -22.37
N PRO A 123 -52.66 -17.02 -21.84
CA PRO A 123 -53.64 -17.12 -20.74
C PRO A 123 -53.14 -18.01 -19.56
N SER A 124 -54.02 -18.29 -18.60
CA SER A 124 -53.72 -18.78 -17.22
C SER A 124 -54.79 -19.76 -16.68
N ALA A 125 -54.80 -20.01 -15.34
CA ALA A 125 -55.84 -20.69 -14.51
C ALA A 125 -55.71 -22.23 -14.35
N THR A 126 -56.13 -22.93 -13.27
CA THR A 126 -56.74 -22.53 -11.96
C THR A 126 -56.75 -23.66 -10.90
N GLY A 127 -56.88 -23.31 -9.60
CA GLY A 127 -57.64 -24.10 -8.58
C GLY A 127 -56.85 -25.12 -7.71
N VAL A 128 -57.34 -25.63 -6.56
CA VAL A 128 -58.48 -25.32 -5.64
C VAL A 128 -58.11 -25.82 -4.21
N ALA A 129 -58.67 -25.26 -3.12
CA ALA A 129 -58.52 -25.72 -1.71
C ALA A 129 -59.88 -26.21 -1.12
N PRO A 130 -59.95 -26.87 0.08
CA PRO A 130 -60.17 -26.07 1.33
C PRO A 130 -59.86 -26.71 2.72
N ALA A 131 -59.88 -25.85 3.76
CA ALA A 131 -60.45 -25.99 5.12
C ALA A 131 -59.83 -26.88 6.25
N GLY A 132 -59.92 -26.33 7.49
CA GLY A 132 -59.81 -27.02 8.80
C GLY A 132 -58.50 -26.77 9.58
N GLY A 133 -58.46 -26.30 10.85
CA GLY A 133 -59.49 -25.69 11.70
C GLY A 133 -59.59 -26.28 13.12
N GLY A 134 -58.95 -25.67 14.14
CA GLY A 134 -59.09 -26.06 15.55
C GLY A 134 -58.00 -25.52 16.50
N THR A 135 -58.33 -25.31 17.77
CA THR A 135 -57.48 -24.77 18.85
C THR A 135 -57.53 -25.64 20.11
N LEU A 136 -56.53 -25.57 21.00
CA LEU A 136 -56.61 -25.34 22.48
C LEU A 136 -55.37 -25.86 23.26
N ASP A 137 -54.97 -25.09 24.27
CA ASP A 137 -54.39 -25.40 25.60
C ASP A 137 -53.23 -26.40 25.86
N GLY A 138 -52.49 -26.16 26.97
CA GLY A 138 -51.58 -27.09 27.66
C GLY A 138 -52.03 -27.27 29.14
N PRO A 139 -51.16 -27.29 30.18
CA PRO A 139 -49.76 -27.73 30.26
C PRO A 139 -49.42 -28.59 31.54
N ALA A 140 -48.38 -29.44 31.50
CA ALA A 140 -47.78 -30.12 32.67
C ALA A 140 -46.29 -30.48 32.36
N LYS A 141 -45.28 -30.46 33.26
CA LYS A 141 -45.07 -31.04 34.61
C LYS A 141 -45.10 -32.59 34.64
N SER A 142 -44.19 -33.31 35.30
CA SER A 142 -42.89 -32.97 35.94
C SER A 142 -42.16 -34.26 36.39
N THR A 143 -40.90 -34.17 36.87
CA THR A 143 -40.24 -35.06 37.89
C THR A 143 -40.06 -36.58 37.60
N ALA A 144 -39.04 -37.30 38.09
CA ALA A 144 -37.78 -36.93 38.76
C ALA A 144 -36.77 -38.12 38.75
N THR A 145 -35.51 -37.82 39.11
CA THR A 145 -34.34 -38.70 39.37
C THR A 145 -34.56 -39.64 40.59
N PRO A 146 -33.67 -40.62 40.89
CA PRO A 146 -32.51 -40.32 41.78
C PRO A 146 -31.22 -41.20 41.69
N ALA A 147 -30.09 -40.57 42.11
CA ALA A 147 -28.91 -41.14 42.82
C ALA A 147 -27.99 -42.17 42.08
N ALA A 148 -26.72 -42.41 42.45
CA ALA A 148 -25.82 -41.91 43.53
C ALA A 148 -24.33 -42.12 43.08
N ALA A 149 -23.22 -41.70 43.72
CA ALA A 149 -22.90 -40.76 44.83
C ALA A 149 -21.40 -40.30 44.65
N VAL A 150 -20.99 -39.03 44.76
CA VAL A 150 -20.61 -38.20 45.95
C VAL A 150 -19.17 -38.37 46.52
N ALA A 151 -18.35 -37.33 46.32
CA ALA A 151 -17.36 -36.69 47.24
C ALA A 151 -16.90 -35.39 46.51
N GLY A 152 -16.89 -34.19 47.10
CA GLY A 152 -15.98 -33.70 48.16
C GLY A 152 -14.81 -32.92 47.50
N ASP A 153 -14.53 -31.63 47.76
CA ASP A 153 -15.06 -30.74 48.79
C ASP A 153 -14.89 -29.22 48.49
N VAL A 154 -15.56 -28.36 49.28
CA VAL A 154 -15.42 -26.89 49.50
C VAL A 154 -15.24 -25.92 48.29
N ALA A 155 -16.13 -24.93 48.22
CA ALA A 155 -15.98 -23.71 47.40
C ALA A 155 -15.71 -22.46 48.27
N VAL A 156 -15.04 -21.45 47.71
CA VAL A 156 -14.94 -20.09 48.27
C VAL A 156 -15.51 -19.09 47.28
N THR A 157 -16.67 -18.52 47.59
CA THR A 157 -17.34 -17.51 46.76
C THR A 157 -16.99 -16.12 47.26
N GLN A 158 -16.30 -15.31 46.44
CA GLN A 158 -16.27 -13.85 46.63
C GLN A 158 -17.38 -13.20 45.81
N THR A 159 -18.24 -12.42 46.47
CA THR A 159 -19.32 -11.67 45.81
C THR A 159 -18.91 -10.21 45.70
N VAL A 160 -18.62 -9.75 44.49
CA VAL A 160 -18.39 -8.31 44.20
C VAL A 160 -19.67 -7.70 43.65
N ALA A 161 -20.31 -6.82 44.42
CA ALA A 161 -21.46 -6.06 43.96
C ALA A 161 -21.00 -4.81 43.20
N VAL A 162 -21.40 -4.68 41.93
CA VAL A 162 -21.13 -3.48 41.11
C VAL A 162 -22.42 -2.68 40.96
N ALA A 163 -22.45 -1.48 41.53
CA ALA A 163 -23.51 -0.51 41.25
C ALA A 163 -23.38 0.02 39.81
N ARG A 164 -24.50 0.18 39.11
CA ARG A 164 -24.52 0.74 37.75
C ARG A 164 -24.05 2.21 37.77
N SER A 165 -22.85 2.48 37.27
CA SER A 165 -22.40 3.83 36.96
C SER A 165 -22.83 4.21 35.54
N VAL A 166 -23.06 5.50 35.31
CA VAL A 166 -23.29 6.09 33.99
C VAL A 166 -22.02 6.82 33.55
N ALA A 167 -21.18 6.12 32.78
CA ALA A 167 -19.91 6.63 32.26
C ALA A 167 -19.68 6.18 30.81
N SER A 168 -18.92 6.96 30.04
CA SER A 168 -18.73 6.75 28.60
C SER A 168 -17.86 5.53 28.27
N PRO A 169 -18.04 4.88 27.08
CA PRO A 169 -17.50 3.55 26.81
C PRO A 169 -15.98 3.36 26.93
N ALA A 170 -15.19 4.43 26.74
CA ALA A 170 -13.73 4.36 26.85
C ALA A 170 -13.25 3.92 28.24
N VAL A 171 -13.89 4.43 29.30
CA VAL A 171 -13.51 4.13 30.70
C VAL A 171 -13.71 2.65 31.05
N THR A 172 -14.62 1.97 30.35
CA THR A 172 -14.94 0.56 30.56
C THR A 172 -13.84 -0.37 30.04
N VAL A 173 -13.14 0.01 28.96
CA VAL A 173 -12.14 -0.85 28.30
C VAL A 173 -10.85 -0.91 29.12
N ASP A 174 -10.33 0.22 29.58
CA ASP A 174 -9.10 0.27 30.40
C ASP A 174 -9.24 -0.46 31.74
N ALA A 175 -10.44 -0.44 32.32
CA ALA A 175 -10.76 -1.21 33.52
C ALA A 175 -10.69 -2.72 33.29
N ILE A 176 -11.19 -3.21 32.14
CA ILE A 176 -11.14 -4.62 31.75
C ILE A 176 -9.68 -5.04 31.49
N ILE A 177 -8.93 -4.26 30.71
CA ILE A 177 -7.50 -4.52 30.44
C ILE A 177 -6.69 -4.60 31.74
N SER A 178 -6.95 -3.68 32.68
CA SER A 178 -6.26 -3.65 33.98
C SER A 178 -6.61 -4.87 34.83
N ALA A 179 -7.89 -5.24 34.95
CA ALA A 179 -8.32 -6.43 35.68
C ALA A 179 -7.75 -7.72 35.07
N THR A 180 -7.70 -7.84 33.74
CA THR A 180 -7.09 -8.98 33.05
C THR A 180 -5.59 -9.07 33.33
N ARG A 181 -4.87 -7.93 33.28
CA ARG A 181 -3.42 -7.87 33.57
C ARG A 181 -3.11 -8.32 34.99
N THR A 182 -3.74 -7.74 36.01
CA THR A 182 -3.50 -8.10 37.42
C THR A 182 -3.85 -9.57 37.72
N THR A 183 -4.89 -10.11 37.06
CA THR A 183 -5.24 -11.53 37.18
C THR A 183 -4.15 -12.44 36.61
N LEU A 184 -3.60 -12.10 35.44
CA LEU A 184 -2.55 -12.86 34.78
C LEU A 184 -1.21 -12.79 35.55
N GLU A 185 -0.85 -11.63 36.07
CA GLU A 185 0.31 -11.42 36.95
C GLU A 185 0.20 -12.23 38.25
N THR A 186 -0.99 -12.27 38.85
CA THR A 186 -1.26 -13.10 40.04
C THR A 186 -1.14 -14.59 39.73
N LEU A 187 -1.57 -15.04 38.54
CA LEU A 187 -1.44 -16.43 38.13
C LEU A 187 0.02 -16.82 37.88
N LEU A 188 0.78 -15.98 37.19
CA LEU A 188 2.21 -16.20 36.89
C LEU A 188 3.06 -16.28 38.17
N ASN A 189 2.87 -15.36 39.11
CA ASN A 189 3.64 -15.30 40.36
C ASN A 189 3.43 -16.49 41.30
N ASN A 190 2.40 -17.32 41.08
CA ASN A 190 2.14 -18.53 41.87
C ASN A 190 2.76 -19.81 41.26
N ILE A 191 3.36 -19.75 40.06
CA ILE A 191 3.97 -20.92 39.40
C ILE A 191 5.44 -21.05 39.81
N LYS A 192 5.77 -22.04 40.65
CA LYS A 192 7.16 -22.50 40.82
C LYS A 192 7.51 -23.53 39.75
N PRO A 193 8.64 -23.39 39.01
CA PRO A 193 9.06 -24.37 38.02
C PRO A 193 9.53 -25.69 38.66
N PRO A 194 9.52 -26.82 37.92
CA PRO A 194 9.38 -26.93 36.47
C PRO A 194 8.27 -27.90 36.01
N SER A 195 7.03 -27.40 35.85
CA SER A 195 6.04 -28.00 34.95
C SER A 195 5.04 -26.95 34.45
N LEU A 196 4.66 -27.05 33.17
CA LEU A 196 3.57 -26.26 32.60
C LEU A 196 2.27 -27.06 32.65
N PRO A 197 1.11 -26.44 32.92
CA PRO A 197 -0.17 -27.14 33.00
C PRO A 197 -0.61 -27.71 31.63
N PRO A 198 -1.37 -28.83 31.60
CA PRO A 198 -1.82 -29.45 30.37
C PRO A 198 -2.80 -28.55 29.58
N PRO A 199 -2.87 -28.67 28.24
CA PRO A 199 -3.58 -27.74 27.36
C PRO A 199 -5.09 -27.64 27.58
N GLN A 200 -5.69 -28.60 28.29
CA GLN A 200 -7.09 -28.57 28.70
C GLN A 200 -7.41 -27.35 29.59
N LEU A 201 -6.45 -26.85 30.38
CA LEU A 201 -6.62 -25.65 31.21
C LEU A 201 -6.62 -24.34 30.40
N LEU A 202 -5.88 -24.27 29.28
CA LEU A 202 -5.99 -23.15 28.35
C LEU A 202 -7.36 -23.13 27.67
N LEU A 203 -7.85 -24.30 27.25
CA LEU A 203 -9.15 -24.43 26.58
C LEU A 203 -10.32 -24.05 27.50
N SER A 204 -10.28 -24.41 28.80
CA SER A 204 -11.30 -23.98 29.75
C SER A 204 -11.24 -22.47 30.05
N LEU A 205 -10.05 -21.88 30.09
CA LEU A 205 -9.89 -20.43 30.30
C LEU A 205 -10.41 -19.63 29.09
N LEU A 206 -10.11 -20.08 27.87
CA LEU A 206 -10.65 -19.52 26.62
C LEU A 206 -12.18 -19.69 26.52
N ALA A 207 -12.71 -20.84 26.92
CA ALA A 207 -14.15 -21.08 26.94
C ALA A 207 -14.89 -20.21 27.97
N TRP A 208 -14.29 -19.96 29.15
CA TRP A 208 -14.84 -19.04 30.14
C TRP A 208 -14.81 -17.59 29.63
N ALA A 209 -13.67 -17.10 29.15
CA ALA A 209 -13.54 -15.74 28.62
C ALA A 209 -14.53 -15.46 27.48
N ARG A 210 -14.74 -16.45 26.59
CA ARG A 210 -15.76 -16.37 25.54
C ARG A 210 -17.19 -16.32 26.09
N LYS A 211 -17.49 -17.11 27.13
CA LYS A 211 -18.82 -17.14 27.76
C LYS A 211 -19.17 -15.82 28.48
N GLU A 212 -18.21 -15.17 29.13
CA GLU A 212 -18.41 -13.85 29.71
C GLU A 212 -18.67 -12.80 28.61
N PHE A 213 -17.90 -12.84 27.52
CA PHE A 213 -18.09 -11.97 26.35
C PHE A 213 -19.49 -12.15 25.71
N ASP A 214 -19.90 -13.40 25.46
CA ASP A 214 -21.21 -13.73 24.90
C ASP A 214 -22.37 -13.28 25.84
N SER A 215 -22.13 -13.25 27.16
CA SER A 215 -23.12 -12.77 28.15
C SER A 215 -23.28 -11.24 28.17
N LEU A 216 -22.23 -10.49 27.83
CA LEU A 216 -22.22 -9.02 27.81
C LEU A 216 -22.85 -8.44 26.54
N PHE A 217 -22.81 -9.17 25.42
CA PHE A 217 -23.32 -8.69 24.12
C PHE A 217 -24.60 -9.39 23.63
N GLY A 218 -24.94 -10.55 24.19
CA GLY A 218 -26.23 -11.22 23.97
C GLY A 218 -26.28 -12.08 22.70
N THR A 219 -26.88 -13.26 22.81
CA THR A 219 -26.96 -14.23 21.72
C THR A 219 -28.16 -13.98 20.80
N SER A 220 -27.90 -13.65 19.53
CA SER A 220 -28.93 -13.67 18.48
C SER A 220 -29.24 -15.11 18.08
N THR A 221 -30.42 -15.61 18.42
CA THR A 221 -30.89 -16.94 18.00
C THR A 221 -31.34 -16.90 16.53
N GLY A 222 -30.78 -17.82 15.73
CA GLY A 222 -30.66 -17.62 14.28
C GLY A 222 -31.93 -17.86 13.45
N VAL A 223 -31.88 -17.35 12.22
CA VAL A 223 -32.72 -17.78 11.11
C VAL A 223 -31.85 -18.55 10.11
N ARG A 224 -32.29 -19.74 9.71
CA ARG A 224 -31.62 -20.59 8.72
C ARG A 224 -31.79 -19.98 7.32
N PRO A 225 -30.72 -19.83 6.51
CA PRO A 225 -30.86 -19.30 5.15
C PRO A 225 -31.61 -20.28 4.25
N THR A 226 -32.81 -19.89 3.82
CA THR A 226 -33.42 -20.36 2.57
C THR A 226 -32.76 -19.68 1.36
N ALA A 227 -33.06 -20.16 0.15
CA ALA A 227 -32.35 -19.80 -1.08
C ALA A 227 -32.40 -18.30 -1.42
N ALA A 228 -31.41 -17.88 -2.23
CA ALA A 228 -31.11 -16.48 -2.51
C ALA A 228 -32.26 -15.69 -3.16
N ALA A 229 -32.36 -14.42 -2.77
CA ALA A 229 -32.98 -13.36 -3.54
C ALA A 229 -31.95 -12.24 -3.72
N SER A 230 -31.78 -11.73 -4.94
CA SER A 230 -30.78 -10.71 -5.28
C SER A 230 -31.15 -9.34 -4.70
N GLY A 231 -30.69 -9.06 -3.49
CA GLY A 231 -30.73 -7.71 -2.91
C GLY A 231 -29.66 -6.82 -3.54
N ILE A 232 -30.08 -5.71 -4.17
CA ILE A 232 -29.16 -4.66 -4.62
C ILE A 232 -28.55 -4.01 -3.37
N VAL A 233 -27.23 -4.07 -3.24
CA VAL A 233 -26.51 -3.34 -2.20
C VAL A 233 -26.60 -1.84 -2.52
N ALA A 234 -27.33 -1.08 -1.71
CA ALA A 234 -27.42 0.36 -1.85
C ALA A 234 -26.07 1.00 -1.48
N SER A 235 -25.37 1.53 -2.49
CA SER A 235 -24.11 2.25 -2.27
C SER A 235 -24.40 3.60 -1.58
N GLY A 236 -24.10 3.68 -0.28
CA GLY A 236 -24.40 4.84 0.55
C GLY A 236 -23.23 5.82 0.60
N THR A 237 -23.29 6.91 -0.17
CA THR A 237 -22.38 8.04 -0.03
C THR A 237 -22.61 8.73 1.31
N THR A 238 -21.63 8.68 2.22
CA THR A 238 -21.70 9.32 3.54
C THR A 238 -21.49 10.84 3.44
N THR A 239 -22.48 11.55 2.88
CA THR A 239 -22.47 13.00 2.76
C THR A 239 -22.52 13.67 4.14
N VAL A 240 -21.41 14.30 4.55
CA VAL A 240 -21.37 15.08 5.80
C VAL A 240 -21.95 16.46 5.55
N VAL A 241 -22.94 16.85 6.36
CA VAL A 241 -23.55 18.19 6.34
C VAL A 241 -23.24 18.90 7.66
N ILE A 242 -22.77 20.14 7.57
CA ILE A 242 -22.47 21.04 8.68
C ILE A 242 -23.42 22.22 8.57
N GLU A 243 -24.48 22.24 9.38
CA GLU A 243 -25.45 23.33 9.39
C GLU A 243 -24.79 24.61 9.94
N GLY A 244 -25.13 25.77 9.37
CA GLY A 244 -24.46 27.05 9.60
C GLY A 244 -24.58 27.55 11.03
N GLU A 245 -25.70 27.28 11.72
CA GLU A 245 -25.87 27.58 13.14
C GLU A 245 -24.99 26.73 14.08
N SER A 246 -24.32 25.70 13.56
CA SER A 246 -23.40 24.85 14.32
C SER A 246 -21.94 25.34 14.31
N LEU A 247 -21.63 26.40 13.55
CA LEU A 247 -20.31 27.00 13.43
C LEU A 247 -20.00 27.95 14.61
N THR A 248 -18.78 27.91 15.13
CA THR A 248 -18.31 28.85 16.17
C THR A 248 -17.84 30.14 15.52
N VAL A 249 -18.43 31.29 15.86
CA VAL A 249 -18.10 32.59 15.27
C VAL A 249 -17.12 33.39 16.12
N ASN A 250 -16.10 33.97 15.48
CA ASN A 250 -15.14 34.90 16.07
C ASN A 250 -15.04 36.19 15.23
N PRO A 251 -15.27 37.39 15.80
CA PRO A 251 -15.75 37.64 17.16
C PRO A 251 -17.23 37.30 17.28
N ALA A 252 -17.63 36.60 18.36
CA ALA A 252 -19.00 36.05 18.51
C ALA A 252 -20.12 37.09 18.32
N ARG A 253 -19.89 38.35 18.72
CA ARG A 253 -20.83 39.48 18.53
C ARG A 253 -21.19 39.83 17.08
N ALA A 254 -20.43 39.32 16.11
CA ALA A 254 -20.67 39.52 14.68
C ALA A 254 -21.49 38.38 14.04
N GLY A 255 -21.75 37.30 14.79
CA GLY A 255 -22.60 36.19 14.37
C GLY A 255 -23.96 36.21 15.05
N SER A 256 -25.02 35.85 14.33
CA SER A 256 -26.34 35.59 14.91
C SER A 256 -27.08 34.49 14.15
N ILE A 257 -27.86 33.69 14.87
CA ILE A 257 -28.69 32.63 14.30
C ILE A 257 -30.11 33.17 14.14
N TYR A 258 -30.72 32.96 12.96
CA TYR A 258 -32.08 33.40 12.67
C TYR A 258 -32.87 32.30 11.94
N SER A 259 -34.20 32.38 12.01
CA SER A 259 -35.10 31.44 11.32
C SER A 259 -35.32 31.86 9.87
N ASP A 260 -35.23 30.92 8.93
CA ASP A 260 -35.50 31.12 7.51
C ASP A 260 -36.15 29.85 6.94
N THR A 261 -37.32 29.98 6.30
CA THR A 261 -38.09 28.81 5.84
C THR A 261 -37.51 28.11 4.60
N ALA A 262 -36.55 28.71 3.92
CA ALA A 262 -35.88 28.17 2.73
C ALA A 262 -34.47 27.64 3.01
N ALA A 263 -33.98 27.78 4.24
CA ALA A 263 -32.72 27.22 4.73
C ALA A 263 -32.90 25.77 5.29
N SER A 264 -31.80 25.03 5.37
CA SER A 264 -31.69 23.77 6.10
C SER A 264 -32.02 23.98 7.58
N GLY A 265 -32.56 22.96 8.26
CA GLY A 265 -33.05 23.10 9.65
C GLY A 265 -34.15 24.16 9.89
N ARG A 266 -34.58 24.91 8.87
CA ARG A 266 -35.29 26.21 8.93
C ARG A 266 -34.53 27.32 9.67
N LYS A 267 -33.19 27.27 9.68
CA LYS A 267 -32.30 28.21 10.36
C LYS A 267 -31.11 28.56 9.48
N ALA A 268 -30.46 29.68 9.78
CA ALA A 268 -29.19 30.03 9.16
C ALA A 268 -28.35 30.91 10.08
N LEU A 269 -27.04 30.95 9.79
CA LEU A 269 -26.10 31.90 10.36
C LEU A 269 -26.10 33.20 9.54
N LEU A 270 -26.11 34.33 10.25
CA LEU A 270 -25.85 35.67 9.74
C LEU A 270 -24.51 36.15 10.30
N LEU A 271 -23.57 36.53 9.44
CA LEU A 271 -22.38 37.29 9.77
C LEU A 271 -22.63 38.76 9.37
N SER A 272 -22.78 39.63 10.37
CA SER A 272 -23.15 41.05 10.21
C SER A 272 -22.04 42.05 10.53
N ALA A 273 -20.79 41.57 10.51
CA ALA A 273 -19.56 42.33 10.51
C ALA A 273 -18.40 41.40 10.10
N ASN A 274 -17.20 41.93 9.89
CA ASN A 274 -16.02 41.10 9.59
C ASN A 274 -15.77 40.05 10.68
N ALA A 275 -15.85 38.77 10.30
CA ALA A 275 -15.84 37.64 11.22
C ALA A 275 -15.55 36.31 10.51
N THR A 276 -15.07 35.32 11.26
CA THR A 276 -14.86 33.94 10.82
C THR A 276 -15.78 32.98 11.59
N ALA A 277 -16.44 32.08 10.88
CA ALA A 277 -17.25 30.99 11.40
C ALA A 277 -16.53 29.65 11.14
N THR A 278 -16.21 28.91 12.21
CA THR A 278 -15.29 27.76 12.16
C THR A 278 -15.90 26.49 12.76
N LYS A 279 -15.54 25.32 12.20
CA LYS A 279 -15.84 24.00 12.74
C LYS A 279 -14.68 23.04 12.54
N SER A 280 -14.26 22.37 13.62
CA SER A 280 -13.36 21.21 13.56
C SER A 280 -14.19 19.93 13.74
N LEU A 281 -14.00 18.95 12.85
CA LEU A 281 -14.68 17.65 12.90
C LEU A 281 -13.90 16.59 12.12
N SER A 282 -14.15 15.31 12.41
CA SER A 282 -13.67 14.20 11.59
C SER A 282 -14.50 14.09 10.31
N LEU A 283 -13.83 13.96 9.17
CA LEU A 283 -14.41 13.84 7.83
C LEU A 283 -13.89 12.58 7.13
N PRO A 284 -14.67 11.99 6.19
CA PRO A 284 -14.10 11.13 5.16
C PRO A 284 -13.18 11.96 4.26
N SER A 285 -12.40 11.28 3.41
CA SER A 285 -11.72 11.96 2.30
C SER A 285 -12.73 12.71 1.44
N ALA A 286 -12.34 13.87 0.89
CA ALA A 286 -13.25 14.79 0.20
C ALA A 286 -12.62 15.38 -1.06
N THR A 287 -13.45 15.56 -2.10
CA THR A 287 -13.10 16.22 -3.37
C THR A 287 -13.68 17.63 -3.50
N GLY A 288 -14.51 18.06 -2.54
CA GLY A 288 -15.12 19.40 -2.58
C GLY A 288 -15.89 19.78 -1.33
N LEU A 289 -16.13 21.08 -1.18
CA LEU A 289 -17.08 21.67 -0.25
C LEU A 289 -18.15 22.40 -1.07
N VAL A 290 -19.43 22.24 -0.73
CA VAL A 290 -20.53 23.02 -1.30
C VAL A 290 -21.16 23.86 -0.19
N ILE A 291 -21.00 25.17 -0.27
CA ILE A 291 -21.50 26.11 0.75
C ILE A 291 -22.79 26.74 0.23
N ARG A 292 -23.90 26.52 0.93
CA ARG A 292 -25.17 27.18 0.64
C ARG A 292 -25.19 28.53 1.33
N ALA A 293 -25.11 29.61 0.54
CA ALA A 293 -24.97 30.98 1.03
C ALA A 293 -25.83 31.99 0.26
N ARG A 294 -26.02 33.18 0.84
CA ARG A 294 -26.55 34.37 0.16
C ARG A 294 -25.97 35.64 0.79
N GLY A 295 -26.05 36.76 0.08
CA GLY A 295 -25.50 38.04 0.55
C GLY A 295 -26.56 39.14 0.63
N ASP A 296 -26.55 39.89 1.74
CA ASP A 296 -27.20 41.20 1.78
C ASP A 296 -26.27 42.20 1.07
N GLN A 297 -26.80 42.91 0.08
CA GLN A 297 -26.01 43.71 -0.86
C GLN A 297 -26.00 45.18 -0.45
N TYR A 298 -24.82 45.77 -0.27
CA TYR A 298 -24.65 47.22 -0.11
C TYR A 298 -23.32 47.69 -0.71
N ASN A 299 -23.39 48.63 -1.67
CA ASN A 299 -22.26 49.11 -2.49
C ASN A 299 -21.36 47.98 -3.04
N GLY A 300 -21.96 46.84 -3.41
CA GLY A 300 -21.27 45.60 -3.80
C GLY A 300 -21.54 44.43 -2.85
N ALA A 301 -21.10 43.25 -3.26
CA ALA A 301 -21.40 41.98 -2.60
C ALA A 301 -20.50 41.70 -1.37
N PRO A 302 -20.99 40.92 -0.40
CA PRO A 302 -20.14 40.30 0.61
C PRO A 302 -19.15 39.33 -0.03
N VAL A 303 -17.89 39.43 0.40
CA VAL A 303 -16.82 38.50 0.05
C VAL A 303 -16.74 37.43 1.13
N MET A 304 -16.98 36.20 0.69
CA MET A 304 -16.76 34.98 1.46
C MET A 304 -15.35 34.45 1.13
N THR A 305 -14.51 34.28 2.14
CA THR A 305 -13.29 33.48 2.03
C THR A 305 -13.47 32.15 2.75
N VAL A 306 -12.79 31.11 2.25
CA VAL A 306 -12.95 29.74 2.73
C VAL A 306 -11.58 29.13 2.94
N SER A 307 -11.36 28.58 4.14
CA SER A 307 -10.12 27.93 4.51
C SER A 307 -10.36 26.55 5.11
N VAL A 308 -9.42 25.63 4.89
CA VAL A 308 -9.35 24.34 5.58
C VAL A 308 -7.98 24.25 6.27
N ASP A 309 -7.97 23.94 7.57
CA ASP A 309 -6.77 23.85 8.40
C ASP A 309 -5.86 25.10 8.34
N GLY A 310 -6.49 26.26 8.17
CA GLY A 310 -5.82 27.57 8.02
C GLY A 310 -5.42 27.93 6.59
N VAL A 311 -5.34 26.97 5.67
CA VAL A 311 -5.01 27.20 4.25
C VAL A 311 -6.24 27.77 3.52
N LEU A 312 -6.08 28.92 2.85
CA LEU A 312 -7.12 29.54 2.03
C LEU A 312 -7.34 28.74 0.74
N VAL A 313 -8.56 28.20 0.56
CA VAL A 313 -8.95 27.40 -0.61
C VAL A 313 -9.88 28.14 -1.59
N ALA A 314 -10.61 29.17 -1.14
CA ALA A 314 -11.42 30.00 -2.04
C ALA A 314 -11.64 31.43 -1.55
N THR A 315 -11.92 32.33 -2.50
CA THR A 315 -12.47 33.67 -2.28
C THR A 315 -13.59 33.91 -3.28
N THR A 316 -14.76 34.39 -2.85
CA THR A 316 -15.96 34.47 -3.69
C THR A 316 -16.82 35.67 -3.31
N GLN A 317 -17.30 36.41 -4.31
CA GLN A 317 -18.34 37.43 -4.11
C GLN A 317 -19.72 36.77 -4.11
N VAL A 318 -20.41 36.82 -2.96
CA VAL A 318 -21.75 36.24 -2.77
C VAL A 318 -22.79 37.28 -3.20
N SER A 319 -22.88 37.50 -4.52
CA SER A 319 -23.78 38.47 -5.15
C SER A 319 -25.25 38.05 -5.20
N SER A 320 -25.54 36.76 -4.96
CA SER A 320 -26.91 36.25 -4.93
C SER A 320 -27.63 36.62 -3.63
N THR A 321 -28.82 37.20 -3.76
CA THR A 321 -29.74 37.46 -2.65
C THR A 321 -30.63 36.25 -2.31
N SER A 322 -30.55 35.18 -3.09
CA SER A 322 -31.23 33.90 -2.88
C SER A 322 -30.25 32.84 -2.41
N TRP A 323 -30.71 31.86 -1.63
CA TRP A 323 -29.88 30.72 -1.19
C TRP A 323 -29.29 29.98 -2.39
N THR A 324 -27.97 30.06 -2.55
CA THR A 324 -27.21 29.59 -3.71
C THR A 324 -26.06 28.71 -3.25
N ASP A 325 -25.81 27.63 -3.99
CA ASP A 325 -24.75 26.68 -3.67
C ASP A 325 -23.44 27.07 -4.35
N TYR A 326 -22.39 27.25 -3.57
CA TYR A 326 -21.04 27.61 -4.01
C TYR A 326 -20.11 26.41 -3.86
N SER A 327 -19.83 25.73 -4.97
CA SER A 327 -18.93 24.58 -5.03
C SER A 327 -17.46 25.01 -5.07
N ILE A 328 -16.64 24.43 -4.19
CA ILE A 328 -15.22 24.70 -4.02
C ILE A 328 -14.47 23.35 -4.09
N PRO A 329 -13.56 23.14 -5.06
CA PRO A 329 -12.74 21.93 -5.08
C PRO A 329 -11.73 21.96 -3.93
N VAL A 330 -11.59 20.83 -3.23
CA VAL A 330 -10.55 20.59 -2.22
C VAL A 330 -10.10 19.14 -2.32
N SER A 331 -8.88 18.83 -1.88
CA SER A 331 -8.41 17.45 -1.73
C SER A 331 -8.11 17.23 -0.25
N LEU A 332 -9.03 16.55 0.45
CA LEU A 332 -8.86 16.20 1.86
C LEU A 332 -8.69 14.69 1.99
N SER A 333 -7.76 14.28 2.84
CA SER A 333 -7.67 12.91 3.35
C SER A 333 -8.82 12.63 4.34
N ALA A 334 -8.95 11.39 4.81
CA ALA A 334 -9.86 11.09 5.91
C ALA A 334 -9.18 11.45 7.24
N GLY A 335 -9.78 12.34 8.02
CA GLY A 335 -9.14 12.90 9.23
C GLY A 335 -9.93 14.01 9.90
N THR A 336 -9.38 14.57 10.98
CA THR A 336 -9.96 15.75 11.65
C THR A 336 -9.51 17.02 10.93
N HIS A 337 -10.45 17.71 10.30
CA HIS A 337 -10.22 18.96 9.57
C HIS A 337 -10.98 20.13 10.19
N THR A 338 -10.41 21.33 10.06
CA THR A 338 -10.96 22.59 10.55
C THR A 338 -11.38 23.48 9.40
N ILE A 339 -12.67 23.44 9.06
CA ILE A 339 -13.26 24.29 8.02
C ILE A 339 -13.60 25.66 8.62
N SER A 340 -13.22 26.74 7.93
CA SER A 340 -13.50 28.12 8.33
C SER A 340 -14.02 28.94 7.17
N ILE A 341 -15.16 29.61 7.38
CA ILE A 341 -15.78 30.55 6.43
C ILE A 341 -15.66 31.95 7.02
N ALA A 342 -15.08 32.91 6.31
CA ALA A 342 -14.98 34.29 6.79
C ALA A 342 -15.67 35.29 5.87
N PHE A 343 -16.29 36.29 6.49
CA PHE A 343 -16.80 37.49 5.84
C PHE A 343 -15.76 38.61 6.05
N THR A 344 -15.25 39.20 4.96
CA THR A 344 -14.00 39.98 5.00
C THR A 344 -14.10 41.43 4.52
N ASN A 345 -15.23 41.83 3.93
CA ASN A 345 -15.43 43.18 3.39
C ASN A 345 -16.71 43.86 3.91
N ASP A 346 -17.01 43.73 5.21
CA ASP A 346 -18.06 44.47 5.90
C ASP A 346 -18.12 45.95 5.50
N LEU A 347 -19.34 46.43 5.30
CA LEU A 347 -19.64 47.83 5.03
C LEU A 347 -21.06 48.14 5.49
N ARG A 348 -21.16 49.05 6.46
CA ARG A 348 -22.41 49.39 7.13
C ARG A 348 -22.59 50.89 7.26
N LEU A 349 -23.76 51.39 6.87
CA LEU A 349 -24.19 52.79 7.08
C LEU A 349 -25.50 52.90 7.88
N SER A 350 -26.43 51.96 7.68
CA SER A 350 -27.68 51.87 8.45
C SER A 350 -28.26 50.45 8.33
N ALA A 351 -29.32 50.14 9.08
CA ALA A 351 -29.97 48.81 9.03
C ALA A 351 -30.58 48.45 7.65
N SER A 352 -30.75 49.41 6.74
CA SER A 352 -31.16 49.20 5.34
C SER A 352 -30.02 49.41 4.32
N LYS A 353 -28.81 49.60 4.83
CA LYS A 353 -27.56 49.83 4.09
C LYS A 353 -26.43 49.11 4.83
N ASP A 354 -26.56 47.79 4.81
CA ASP A 354 -25.80 46.82 5.61
C ASP A 354 -25.38 45.69 4.66
N ARG A 355 -24.09 45.38 4.59
CA ARG A 355 -23.57 44.26 3.80
C ARG A 355 -23.33 43.08 4.75
N ASN A 356 -23.99 41.96 4.51
CA ASN A 356 -23.90 40.79 5.39
C ASN A 356 -23.74 39.49 4.60
N LEU A 357 -22.92 38.57 5.11
CA LEU A 357 -22.87 37.19 4.60
C LEU A 357 -23.86 36.31 5.39
N ARG A 358 -24.67 35.53 4.69
CA ARG A 358 -25.59 34.55 5.30
C ARG A 358 -25.21 33.16 4.83
N ILE A 359 -25.06 32.24 5.78
CA ILE A 359 -24.63 30.85 5.57
C ILE A 359 -25.75 29.94 6.07
N ASP A 360 -26.27 29.11 5.17
CA ASP A 360 -27.22 28.05 5.50
C ASP A 360 -26.47 26.81 5.97
N LYS A 361 -25.63 26.22 5.11
CA LYS A 361 -24.87 25.00 5.43
C LYS A 361 -23.63 24.80 4.58
N ILE A 362 -22.77 23.89 5.02
CA ILE A 362 -21.64 23.35 4.27
C ILE A 362 -21.89 21.86 4.05
N THR A 363 -21.86 21.41 2.79
CA THR A 363 -21.95 19.99 2.42
C THR A 363 -20.58 19.52 1.96
N VAL A 364 -20.04 18.49 2.60
CA VAL A 364 -18.76 17.88 2.21
C VAL A 364 -19.03 16.86 1.11
N VAL A 365 -18.44 17.09 -0.07
CA VAL A 365 -18.45 16.14 -1.18
C VAL A 365 -17.39 15.09 -0.87
N ALA A 366 -17.84 13.96 -0.31
CA ALA A 366 -16.97 12.81 -0.06
C ALA A 366 -16.28 12.40 -1.37
N ALA A 367 -14.98 12.16 -1.30
CA ALA A 367 -14.23 11.55 -2.38
C ALA A 367 -14.83 10.16 -2.60
N THR A 368 -15.34 9.91 -3.80
CA THR A 368 -15.77 8.57 -4.17
C THR A 368 -14.55 7.70 -4.39
N SER A 369 -13.99 7.19 -3.29
CA SER A 369 -13.55 5.81 -3.29
C SER A 369 -14.78 4.94 -3.55
N THR A 370 -15.10 4.78 -4.84
CA THR A 370 -15.46 3.45 -5.33
C THR A 370 -14.34 2.56 -4.81
N PRO A 371 -14.56 1.66 -3.83
CA PRO A 371 -13.56 0.66 -3.52
C PRO A 371 -13.30 -0.04 -4.84
N PRO A 372 -12.04 -0.26 -5.28
CA PRO A 372 -11.79 -0.94 -6.55
C PRO A 372 -12.63 -2.21 -6.53
N ALA A 373 -13.59 -2.29 -7.45
CA ALA A 373 -14.65 -3.28 -7.38
C ALA A 373 -14.00 -4.64 -7.18
N THR A 374 -14.53 -5.47 -6.27
CA THR A 374 -13.85 -6.69 -5.78
C THR A 374 -13.82 -7.78 -6.85
N GLN A 375 -13.09 -7.48 -7.93
CA GLN A 375 -12.65 -8.35 -8.97
C GLN A 375 -11.68 -9.32 -8.32
N THR A 376 -12.03 -10.60 -8.33
CA THR A 376 -11.08 -11.67 -8.04
C THR A 376 -9.80 -11.41 -8.83
N PRO A 377 -8.62 -11.34 -8.20
CA PRO A 377 -7.41 -10.97 -8.91
C PRO A 377 -7.16 -11.84 -10.15
N PRO A 378 -6.71 -11.24 -11.28
CA PRO A 378 -6.53 -11.97 -12.54
C PRO A 378 -5.48 -13.07 -12.43
N TYR A 379 -4.53 -12.92 -11.50
CA TYR A 379 -3.50 -13.88 -11.13
C TYR A 379 -3.09 -13.64 -9.66
N PHE A 380 -2.43 -14.62 -9.05
CA PHE A 380 -1.98 -14.63 -7.65
C PHE A 380 -3.08 -14.25 -6.67
N GLN A 381 -4.18 -15.02 -6.70
CA GLN A 381 -5.42 -14.71 -5.98
C GLN A 381 -5.30 -14.74 -4.45
N ALA A 382 -4.24 -15.36 -3.90
CA ALA A 382 -3.90 -15.31 -2.48
C ALA A 382 -2.79 -14.28 -2.15
N ALA A 383 -2.36 -13.44 -3.11
CA ALA A 383 -1.35 -12.40 -2.90
C ALA A 383 -1.97 -11.13 -2.30
N ASP A 384 -2.44 -11.21 -1.04
CA ASP A 384 -2.88 -10.05 -0.26
C ASP A 384 -1.82 -8.92 -0.27
N TRP A 385 -0.54 -9.27 -0.28
CA TRP A 385 0.57 -8.30 -0.37
C TRP A 385 0.51 -7.44 -1.65
N LEU A 386 0.12 -8.04 -2.78
CA LEU A 386 0.08 -7.39 -4.10
C LEU A 386 -1.23 -6.61 -4.29
N TRP A 387 -2.37 -7.22 -3.97
CA TRP A 387 -3.71 -6.74 -4.36
C TRP A 387 -4.44 -5.93 -3.29
N LYS A 388 -3.91 -5.84 -2.07
CA LYS A 388 -4.53 -5.09 -0.97
C LYS A 388 -3.95 -3.67 -0.89
N PRO A 389 -4.81 -2.63 -0.90
CA PRO A 389 -4.39 -1.28 -0.57
C PRO A 389 -3.75 -1.21 0.82
N ILE A 390 -2.81 -0.29 1.00
CA ILE A 390 -2.19 -0.04 2.30
C ILE A 390 -3.22 0.59 3.23
N ALA A 391 -3.22 0.18 4.51
CA ALA A 391 -4.11 0.76 5.52
C ALA A 391 -3.91 2.28 5.65
N ALA A 392 -4.96 3.03 5.99
CA ALA A 392 -4.90 4.49 6.07
C ALA A 392 -3.85 5.00 7.09
N ASN A 393 -3.77 4.30 8.24
CA ASN A 393 -2.82 4.56 9.33
C ASN A 393 -1.95 3.30 9.54
N PRO A 394 -0.96 3.04 8.67
CA PRO A 394 -0.12 1.86 8.78
C PRO A 394 1.06 2.14 9.75
N VAL A 395 1.66 1.09 10.31
CA VAL A 395 2.85 1.25 11.15
C VAL A 395 4.06 1.58 10.29
N ILE A 396 4.75 2.66 10.65
CA ILE A 396 5.92 3.19 9.94
C ILE A 396 7.19 2.61 10.55
N ALA A 397 8.14 2.20 9.70
CA ALA A 397 9.41 1.62 10.16
C ALA A 397 10.23 2.63 10.97
N ALA A 398 10.91 2.16 12.03
CA ALA A 398 11.80 3.00 12.83
C ALA A 398 12.90 3.69 11.99
N ASN A 399 13.38 3.01 10.94
CA ASN A 399 14.37 3.55 9.99
C ASN A 399 13.74 4.35 8.83
N SER A 400 12.43 4.56 8.79
CA SER A 400 11.76 5.21 7.65
C SER A 400 12.34 6.58 7.32
N ALA A 401 12.64 7.41 8.32
CA ALA A 401 13.23 8.73 8.05
C ALA A 401 14.63 8.61 7.40
N THR A 402 15.43 7.64 7.83
CA THR A 402 16.75 7.33 7.26
C THR A 402 16.63 6.83 5.82
N TRP A 403 15.75 5.85 5.57
CA TRP A 403 15.54 5.32 4.23
C TRP A 403 14.92 6.35 3.28
N VAL A 404 13.96 7.17 3.72
CA VAL A 404 13.41 8.28 2.90
C VAL A 404 14.51 9.29 2.54
N THR A 405 15.41 9.61 3.48
CA THR A 405 16.57 10.49 3.19
C THR A 405 17.48 9.93 2.10
N TYR A 406 17.66 8.60 2.04
CA TYR A 406 18.40 7.95 0.95
C TYR A 406 17.58 7.89 -0.34
N LEU A 407 16.29 7.51 -0.26
CA LEU A 407 15.39 7.39 -1.39
C LEU A 407 15.15 8.74 -2.08
N SER A 408 15.21 9.86 -1.36
CA SER A 408 15.03 11.23 -1.89
C SER A 408 16.33 12.04 -1.97
N ALA A 409 17.49 11.39 -2.10
CA ALA A 409 18.76 12.09 -2.28
C ALA A 409 18.78 12.90 -3.58
N ALA A 410 19.52 14.02 -3.63
CA ALA A 410 19.52 14.92 -4.79
C ALA A 410 20.25 14.35 -6.04
N ASP A 411 20.91 13.21 -5.88
CA ASP A 411 21.58 12.39 -6.91
C ASP A 411 20.95 10.99 -7.05
N ALA A 412 19.84 10.73 -6.35
CA ALA A 412 19.02 9.55 -6.59
C ALA A 412 18.34 9.63 -7.97
N GLN A 413 18.10 8.46 -8.57
CA GLN A 413 17.32 8.32 -9.80
C GLN A 413 16.11 7.41 -9.56
N HIS A 414 14.97 7.81 -10.12
CA HIS A 414 13.65 7.19 -9.93
C HIS A 414 13.09 6.76 -11.28
N VAL A 415 13.74 5.76 -11.86
CA VAL A 415 13.67 5.46 -13.29
C VAL A 415 12.54 4.50 -13.64
N ALA A 416 11.98 4.65 -14.83
CA ALA A 416 11.09 3.66 -15.43
C ALA A 416 11.88 2.68 -16.33
N ASP A 417 11.91 1.41 -15.96
CA ASP A 417 12.54 0.33 -16.74
C ASP A 417 11.52 -0.20 -17.75
N LEU A 418 11.64 0.26 -19.00
CA LEU A 418 10.68 0.06 -20.08
C LEU A 418 11.19 -0.87 -21.20
N TYR A 419 12.50 -1.04 -21.35
CA TYR A 419 13.09 -1.74 -22.50
C TYR A 419 14.30 -2.62 -22.18
N ASP A 420 15.44 -2.08 -21.72
CA ASP A 420 16.65 -2.88 -21.46
C ASP A 420 16.50 -3.71 -20.17
N SER A 421 15.90 -3.12 -19.12
CA SER A 421 15.60 -3.77 -17.83
C SER A 421 14.11 -4.09 -17.62
N GLY A 422 13.27 -3.86 -18.64
CA GLY A 422 11.84 -4.23 -18.60
C GLY A 422 11.62 -5.75 -18.65
N VAL A 423 10.35 -6.18 -18.55
CA VAL A 423 9.96 -7.60 -18.60
C VAL A 423 9.04 -7.89 -19.78
N THR A 424 9.32 -8.93 -20.56
CA THR A 424 8.37 -9.45 -21.56
C THR A 424 7.25 -10.21 -20.87
N LEU A 425 6.00 -9.78 -21.06
CA LEU A 425 4.84 -10.44 -20.46
C LEU A 425 4.08 -11.32 -21.48
N VAL A 426 3.72 -12.52 -21.03
CA VAL A 426 2.80 -13.42 -21.73
C VAL A 426 1.60 -13.66 -20.82
N SER A 427 0.53 -12.88 -21.06
CA SER A 427 -0.74 -13.02 -20.36
C SER A 427 -1.48 -14.30 -20.76
N ALA A 428 -2.39 -14.76 -19.90
CA ALA A 428 -3.18 -15.97 -20.12
C ALA A 428 -4.02 -15.95 -21.41
N THR A 429 -4.36 -14.77 -21.93
CA THR A 429 -5.11 -14.59 -23.19
C THR A 429 -4.24 -14.68 -24.45
N GLN A 430 -2.91 -14.61 -24.34
CA GLN A 430 -1.97 -14.85 -25.45
C GLN A 430 -1.66 -16.34 -25.65
N ILE A 431 -2.07 -17.21 -24.72
CA ILE A 431 -1.83 -18.66 -24.80
C ILE A 431 -3.04 -19.34 -25.43
N THR A 432 -2.77 -20.06 -26.52
CA THR A 432 -3.74 -20.74 -27.37
C THR A 432 -3.39 -22.22 -27.51
N ALA A 433 -4.31 -23.03 -28.02
CA ALA A 433 -4.01 -24.43 -28.37
C ALA A 433 -2.92 -24.59 -29.45
N SER A 434 -2.58 -23.51 -30.15
CA SER A 434 -1.51 -23.41 -31.15
C SER A 434 -0.20 -22.79 -30.63
N THR A 435 -0.15 -22.31 -29.38
CA THR A 435 1.05 -21.70 -28.80
C THR A 435 2.08 -22.81 -28.51
N PRO A 436 3.31 -22.76 -29.08
CA PRO A 436 4.32 -23.79 -28.86
C PRO A 436 4.68 -23.94 -27.37
N ARG A 437 4.98 -25.17 -26.97
CA ARG A 437 5.42 -25.50 -25.61
C ARG A 437 6.84 -26.02 -25.61
N TYR A 438 7.66 -25.48 -24.71
CA TYR A 438 9.09 -25.77 -24.64
C TYR A 438 9.48 -26.37 -23.29
N ASP A 439 10.35 -27.38 -23.35
CA ASP A 439 11.15 -27.85 -22.23
C ASP A 439 12.38 -26.94 -22.13
N VAL A 440 12.33 -25.94 -21.24
CA VAL A 440 13.32 -24.85 -21.15
C VAL A 440 14.58 -25.34 -20.45
N LYS A 441 15.76 -25.07 -21.03
CA LYS A 441 17.03 -25.53 -20.45
C LYS A 441 17.71 -24.45 -19.63
N PHE A 442 17.88 -24.73 -18.34
CA PHE A 442 18.59 -23.86 -17.40
C PHE A 442 20.10 -24.09 -17.49
N THR A 443 20.89 -23.01 -17.55
CA THR A 443 22.36 -23.09 -17.68
C THR A 443 23.10 -22.96 -16.36
N GLU A 444 22.50 -22.32 -15.35
CA GLU A 444 23.13 -22.17 -14.03
C GLU A 444 22.92 -23.42 -13.14
N PRO A 445 23.97 -23.92 -12.45
CA PRO A 445 23.91 -25.14 -11.65
C PRO A 445 23.37 -24.89 -10.23
N TRP A 446 22.40 -23.99 -10.06
CA TRP A 446 21.95 -23.51 -8.74
C TRP A 446 20.99 -24.45 -8.00
N GLY A 447 20.59 -25.57 -8.64
CA GLY A 447 19.74 -26.58 -8.03
C GLY A 447 19.26 -27.63 -9.04
N SER A 448 18.19 -28.34 -8.68
CA SER A 448 17.38 -29.09 -9.64
C SER A 448 16.63 -28.14 -10.58
N ASP A 449 16.33 -28.60 -11.80
CA ASP A 449 15.47 -27.90 -12.77
C ASP A 449 14.21 -27.30 -12.09
N PRO A 450 14.04 -25.95 -12.10
CA PRO A 450 12.89 -25.29 -11.51
C PRO A 450 11.53 -25.75 -12.05
N PHE A 451 11.46 -26.19 -13.31
CA PHE A 451 10.19 -26.57 -13.96
C PHE A 451 10.02 -28.09 -14.04
N GLY A 452 11.11 -28.86 -13.98
CA GLY A 452 11.12 -30.32 -13.80
C GLY A 452 10.52 -31.09 -14.99
N SER A 453 9.20 -31.27 -15.00
CA SER A 453 8.46 -31.91 -16.11
C SER A 453 7.42 -30.98 -16.76
N TYR A 454 7.28 -29.74 -16.29
CA TYR A 454 6.44 -28.74 -16.92
C TYR A 454 7.15 -28.17 -18.16
N THR A 455 6.52 -28.31 -19.33
CA THR A 455 6.83 -27.43 -20.47
C THR A 455 6.15 -26.07 -20.29
N VAL A 456 6.70 -25.02 -20.88
CA VAL A 456 6.14 -23.64 -20.83
C VAL A 456 5.59 -23.24 -22.19
N ALA A 457 4.39 -22.66 -22.23
CA ALA A 457 3.84 -22.06 -23.45
C ALA A 457 4.51 -20.71 -23.74
N ILE A 458 5.33 -20.64 -24.80
CA ILE A 458 6.04 -19.42 -25.19
C ILE A 458 5.64 -19.08 -26.64
N PRO A 459 4.95 -17.95 -26.89
CA PRO A 459 4.62 -17.50 -28.24
C PRO A 459 5.86 -17.29 -29.12
N LEU A 460 5.71 -17.46 -30.43
CA LEU A 460 6.76 -17.13 -31.39
C LEU A 460 6.84 -15.60 -31.58
N GLY A 461 8.06 -15.08 -31.70
CA GLY A 461 8.28 -13.66 -32.00
C GLY A 461 8.02 -12.71 -30.83
N LEU A 462 8.19 -13.17 -29.58
CA LEU A 462 8.21 -12.27 -28.42
C LEU A 462 9.29 -11.20 -28.57
N ASN A 463 8.95 -9.96 -28.24
CA ASN A 463 9.93 -8.88 -28.09
C ASN A 463 10.62 -9.05 -26.73
N LEU A 464 11.96 -9.17 -26.72
CA LEU A 464 12.75 -9.42 -25.50
C LEU A 464 13.53 -8.17 -25.07
N PRO A 465 13.80 -7.97 -23.77
CA PRO A 465 14.68 -6.91 -23.30
C PRO A 465 16.07 -7.04 -23.94
N SER A 466 16.70 -5.93 -24.34
CA SER A 466 18.06 -5.96 -24.90
C SER A 466 19.17 -6.03 -23.85
N GLY A 467 18.86 -5.76 -22.57
CA GLY A 467 19.81 -5.87 -21.46
C GLY A 467 20.34 -7.28 -21.20
N SER A 468 21.06 -7.43 -20.09
CA SER A 468 21.55 -8.73 -19.60
C SER A 468 20.43 -9.68 -19.20
N ASP A 469 19.40 -9.12 -18.56
CA ASP A 469 18.49 -9.89 -17.71
C ASP A 469 17.36 -10.58 -18.47
N ARG A 470 16.99 -10.09 -19.65
CA ARG A 470 16.11 -10.74 -20.65
C ARG A 470 14.91 -11.44 -20.03
N GLN A 471 14.28 -10.76 -19.08
CA GLN A 471 13.24 -11.31 -18.22
C GLN A 471 11.96 -11.59 -19.02
N ILE A 472 11.43 -12.80 -18.88
CA ILE A 472 10.10 -13.17 -19.39
C ILE A 472 9.25 -13.65 -18.21
N ALA A 473 7.99 -13.21 -18.15
CA ALA A 473 7.00 -13.76 -17.22
C ALA A 473 5.74 -14.23 -17.98
N ILE A 474 5.33 -15.48 -17.71
CA ILE A 474 4.25 -16.18 -18.40
C ILE A 474 3.17 -16.60 -17.40
N LEU A 475 1.91 -16.34 -17.70
CA LEU A 475 0.74 -16.82 -16.93
C LEU A 475 0.01 -17.91 -17.73
N ASP A 476 0.25 -19.20 -17.42
CA ASP A 476 -0.30 -20.32 -18.21
C ASP A 476 -1.54 -20.95 -17.57
N PRO A 477 -2.76 -20.68 -18.11
CA PRO A 477 -4.00 -21.24 -17.56
C PRO A 477 -4.12 -22.76 -17.78
N ASN A 478 -3.31 -23.37 -18.66
CA ASN A 478 -3.40 -24.80 -18.98
C ASN A 478 -2.66 -25.67 -17.94
N THR A 479 -1.57 -25.16 -17.36
CA THR A 479 -0.85 -25.82 -16.24
C THR A 479 -1.25 -25.23 -14.87
N GLY A 480 -1.97 -24.11 -14.87
CA GLY A 480 -2.32 -23.37 -13.66
C GLY A 480 -1.12 -22.70 -13.01
N LYS A 481 -0.05 -22.42 -13.77
CA LYS A 481 1.23 -21.90 -13.25
C LYS A 481 1.56 -20.54 -13.82
N ALA A 482 2.23 -19.72 -13.01
CA ALA A 482 3.09 -18.66 -13.53
C ALA A 482 4.53 -19.19 -13.65
N TYR A 483 5.24 -18.72 -14.67
CA TYR A 483 6.65 -19.00 -14.91
C TYR A 483 7.40 -17.68 -15.07
N GLY A 484 8.58 -17.55 -14.45
CA GLY A 484 9.56 -16.50 -14.70
C GLY A 484 10.84 -17.11 -15.30
N LEU A 485 11.46 -16.41 -16.24
CA LEU A 485 12.72 -16.79 -16.88
C LEU A 485 13.71 -15.62 -16.86
N TRP A 486 14.89 -15.83 -16.26
CA TRP A 486 15.99 -14.86 -16.21
C TRP A 486 17.09 -15.25 -17.21
N GLN A 487 17.61 -14.26 -17.94
CA GLN A 487 18.49 -14.40 -19.11
C GLN A 487 17.91 -15.33 -20.19
N ALA A 488 16.62 -15.17 -20.52
CA ALA A 488 15.96 -16.00 -21.52
C ALA A 488 16.56 -15.84 -22.93
N SER A 489 16.73 -16.96 -23.63
CA SER A 489 17.30 -17.03 -24.97
C SER A 489 16.61 -18.10 -25.82
N TYR A 490 16.51 -17.85 -27.13
CA TYR A 490 15.88 -18.73 -28.10
C TYR A 490 16.84 -19.07 -29.24
N ASP A 491 17.13 -20.35 -29.45
CA ASP A 491 17.86 -20.82 -30.62
C ASP A 491 16.88 -21.27 -31.72
N GLY A 492 16.74 -20.44 -32.75
CA GLY A 492 15.94 -20.75 -33.94
C GLY A 492 16.51 -21.87 -34.82
N THR A 493 17.74 -22.33 -34.58
CA THR A 493 18.36 -23.46 -35.30
C THR A 493 17.83 -24.80 -34.78
N THR A 494 17.69 -24.92 -33.46
CA THR A 494 17.16 -26.12 -32.78
C THR A 494 15.68 -25.99 -32.41
N ASN A 495 15.10 -24.79 -32.48
CA ASN A 495 13.78 -24.45 -31.92
C ASN A 495 13.72 -24.83 -30.42
N THR A 496 14.68 -24.32 -29.64
CA THR A 496 14.75 -24.52 -28.20
C THR A 496 14.87 -23.21 -27.45
N TRP A 497 14.40 -23.19 -26.19
CA TRP A 497 14.58 -22.09 -25.26
C TRP A 497 15.54 -22.49 -24.14
N SER A 498 16.40 -21.56 -23.75
CA SER A 498 17.20 -21.63 -22.53
C SER A 498 17.01 -20.38 -21.67
N ALA A 499 17.45 -20.48 -20.42
CA ALA A 499 17.53 -19.38 -19.47
C ALA A 499 18.73 -19.63 -18.54
N ALA A 500 19.23 -18.59 -17.87
CA ALA A 500 20.20 -18.81 -16.79
C ALA A 500 19.52 -19.53 -15.62
N TRP A 501 18.42 -18.96 -15.12
CA TRP A 501 17.59 -19.53 -14.07
C TRP A 501 16.10 -19.17 -14.27
N GLY A 502 15.21 -19.72 -13.45
CA GLY A 502 13.76 -19.49 -13.57
C GLY A 502 12.99 -19.80 -12.29
N GLY A 503 11.73 -19.36 -12.25
CA GLY A 503 10.83 -19.46 -11.10
C GLY A 503 9.44 -19.92 -11.47
N MET A 504 8.78 -20.69 -10.59
CA MET A 504 7.43 -21.20 -10.81
C MET A 504 6.55 -21.13 -9.54
N THR A 505 5.31 -20.68 -9.72
CA THR A 505 4.26 -20.70 -8.69
C THR A 505 2.86 -20.96 -9.29
N ASP A 506 1.85 -21.20 -8.46
CA ASP A 506 0.46 -21.38 -8.89
C ASP A 506 -0.22 -20.04 -9.24
N LEU A 507 -1.04 -20.01 -10.30
CA LEU A 507 -1.82 -18.83 -10.68
C LEU A 507 -2.85 -18.40 -9.63
N SER A 508 -3.34 -19.34 -8.82
CA SER A 508 -4.21 -19.06 -7.66
C SER A 508 -3.43 -18.85 -6.36
N GLY A 509 -2.10 -18.99 -6.39
CA GLY A 509 -1.21 -18.90 -5.24
C GLY A 509 -1.00 -17.47 -4.73
N ASN A 510 -0.01 -17.30 -3.86
CA ASN A 510 0.36 -16.03 -3.25
C ASN A 510 1.44 -15.25 -4.04
N GLY A 511 1.75 -15.64 -5.29
CA GLY A 511 2.72 -14.93 -6.12
C GLY A 511 4.19 -15.09 -5.69
N ILE A 512 4.50 -16.05 -4.81
CA ILE A 512 5.86 -16.40 -4.40
C ILE A 512 6.27 -17.69 -5.10
N ASP A 513 7.46 -17.69 -5.70
CA ASP A 513 8.03 -18.86 -6.38
C ASP A 513 8.25 -20.01 -5.38
N THR A 514 7.75 -21.18 -5.77
CA THR A 514 7.78 -22.42 -4.98
C THR A 514 8.84 -23.41 -5.48
N SER A 515 9.37 -23.16 -6.68
CA SER A 515 10.46 -23.91 -7.31
C SER A 515 11.30 -22.93 -8.14
N GLY A 516 12.61 -22.90 -7.87
CA GLY A 516 13.52 -21.86 -8.37
C GLY A 516 13.11 -20.43 -7.97
N SER A 517 13.63 -19.43 -8.69
CA SER A 517 13.01 -18.11 -8.86
C SER A 517 13.70 -17.31 -9.97
N ALA A 518 12.97 -16.43 -10.66
CA ALA A 518 13.53 -15.46 -11.60
C ALA A 518 13.85 -14.08 -10.97
N THR A 519 13.79 -13.95 -9.64
CA THR A 519 14.10 -12.71 -8.89
C THR A 519 14.98 -12.97 -7.66
N ALA A 520 15.60 -11.92 -7.13
CA ALA A 520 16.37 -11.92 -5.89
C ALA A 520 15.51 -12.19 -4.64
N THR A 521 14.19 -12.05 -4.72
CA THR A 521 13.28 -12.14 -3.56
C THR A 521 12.41 -13.39 -3.47
N ASN A 522 12.40 -14.23 -4.51
CA ASN A 522 11.37 -15.26 -4.76
C ASN A 522 9.96 -14.69 -5.06
N ILE A 523 9.83 -13.38 -5.33
CA ILE A 523 8.58 -12.83 -5.88
C ILE A 523 8.50 -13.25 -7.36
N ALA A 524 7.40 -13.88 -7.77
CA ALA A 524 7.22 -14.36 -9.14
C ALA A 524 7.25 -13.17 -10.13
N ARG A 525 8.08 -13.25 -11.18
CA ARG A 525 8.50 -12.11 -12.02
C ARG A 525 7.38 -11.25 -12.63
N TYR A 526 6.16 -11.78 -12.79
CA TYR A 526 4.98 -11.04 -13.28
C TYR A 526 4.41 -10.07 -12.21
N ALA A 527 4.59 -10.38 -10.92
CA ALA A 527 3.97 -9.64 -9.82
C ALA A 527 4.57 -8.23 -9.69
N GLY A 528 3.70 -7.21 -9.74
CA GLY A 528 4.08 -5.81 -9.57
C GLY A 528 4.70 -5.14 -10.79
N VAL A 529 4.86 -5.84 -11.92
CA VAL A 529 5.24 -5.24 -13.21
C VAL A 529 4.06 -4.45 -13.77
N VAL A 530 4.29 -3.23 -14.24
CA VAL A 530 3.26 -2.38 -14.85
C VAL A 530 2.94 -2.86 -16.28
N THR A 531 1.72 -3.35 -16.52
CA THR A 531 1.27 -3.74 -17.86
C THR A 531 0.82 -2.53 -18.69
N ALA A 532 1.02 -2.61 -20.02
CA ALA A 532 0.56 -1.60 -20.97
C ALA A 532 -0.96 -1.44 -20.95
N ALA A 533 -1.69 -2.52 -20.70
CA ALA A 533 -3.15 -2.55 -20.68
C ALA A 533 -3.74 -1.78 -19.47
N GLU A 534 -3.26 -2.06 -18.25
CA GLU A 534 -3.80 -1.42 -17.05
C GLU A 534 -3.30 0.02 -16.90
N PHE A 535 -2.08 0.33 -17.33
CA PHE A 535 -1.57 1.70 -17.38
C PHE A 535 -2.38 2.55 -18.35
N SER A 536 -2.69 2.05 -19.55
CA SER A 536 -3.57 2.74 -20.51
C SER A 536 -4.94 3.03 -19.90
N ALA A 537 -5.51 2.07 -19.15
CA ALA A 537 -6.77 2.27 -18.43
C ALA A 537 -6.65 3.30 -17.30
N ALA A 538 -5.55 3.28 -16.54
CA ALA A 538 -5.29 4.22 -15.43
C ALA A 538 -5.09 5.66 -15.93
N VAL A 539 -4.34 5.86 -17.03
CA VAL A 539 -4.21 7.16 -17.70
C VAL A 539 -5.58 7.68 -18.15
N ALA A 540 -6.37 6.84 -18.83
CA ALA A 540 -7.69 7.21 -19.35
C ALA A 540 -8.75 7.46 -18.24
N ALA A 541 -8.60 6.84 -17.07
CA ALA A 541 -9.44 7.06 -15.90
C ALA A 541 -8.91 8.13 -14.93
N HIS A 542 -7.70 8.65 -15.16
CA HIS A 542 -6.93 9.50 -14.24
C HIS A 542 -6.71 8.88 -12.84
N THR A 543 -6.56 7.55 -12.76
CA THR A 543 -6.34 6.80 -11.51
C THR A 543 -4.90 6.32 -11.36
N GLY A 544 -4.60 5.63 -10.26
CA GLY A 544 -3.47 4.69 -10.20
C GLY A 544 -3.85 3.31 -10.77
N ILE A 545 -2.91 2.37 -10.66
CA ILE A 545 -3.04 0.94 -10.93
C ILE A 545 -3.56 0.23 -9.67
N ASN A 546 -4.20 -0.94 -9.83
CA ASN A 546 -4.91 -1.65 -8.75
C ASN A 546 -4.05 -2.70 -8.01
N HIS A 547 -2.72 -2.57 -8.03
CA HIS A 547 -1.80 -3.44 -7.30
C HIS A 547 -0.52 -2.69 -6.87
N ALA A 548 0.25 -3.28 -5.95
CA ALA A 548 1.55 -2.77 -5.53
C ALA A 548 2.60 -2.92 -6.64
N LEU A 549 3.47 -1.93 -6.78
CA LEU A 549 4.54 -1.93 -7.79
C LEU A 549 5.73 -2.80 -7.34
N PHE A 550 6.48 -3.33 -8.30
CA PHE A 550 7.80 -3.93 -8.08
C PHE A 550 8.87 -2.87 -8.43
N ILE A 551 9.87 -2.71 -7.55
CA ILE A 551 11.07 -1.91 -7.86
C ILE A 551 12.36 -2.68 -7.58
N SER A 552 13.43 -2.34 -8.29
CA SER A 552 14.80 -2.63 -7.85
C SER A 552 15.45 -1.42 -7.17
N SER A 553 16.50 -1.63 -6.35
CA SER A 553 17.16 -0.55 -5.61
C SER A 553 18.65 -0.79 -5.33
N ASP A 554 19.48 0.25 -5.45
CA ASP A 554 20.92 0.24 -5.14
C ASP A 554 21.25 0.24 -3.63
N ILE A 555 20.26 0.55 -2.77
CA ILE A 555 20.36 0.47 -1.31
C ILE A 555 19.81 -0.87 -0.76
N ALA A 556 19.41 -1.81 -1.63
CA ALA A 556 18.99 -3.15 -1.22
C ALA A 556 20.14 -3.89 -0.53
N GLY A 557 19.89 -4.51 0.62
CA GLY A 557 20.88 -5.28 1.37
C GLY A 557 20.43 -6.70 1.69
N ALA A 558 21.35 -7.54 2.15
CA ALA A 558 21.19 -8.99 2.37
C ALA A 558 20.17 -9.39 3.48
N LEU A 559 19.43 -8.43 4.03
CA LEU A 559 18.26 -8.68 4.87
C LEU A 559 17.00 -8.69 3.99
N PHE A 560 15.98 -9.44 4.41
CA PHE A 560 14.68 -9.43 3.77
C PHE A 560 13.57 -9.46 4.80
N THR A 561 12.38 -9.07 4.37
CA THR A 561 11.11 -9.24 5.07
C THR A 561 10.08 -9.80 4.10
N GLY A 562 8.96 -10.34 4.60
CA GLY A 562 7.86 -10.73 3.71
C GLY A 562 7.43 -9.53 2.84
N PRO A 563 6.90 -9.72 1.62
CA PRO A 563 6.60 -11.01 0.97
C PRO A 563 7.84 -11.74 0.42
N ALA A 564 9.02 -11.11 0.39
CA ALA A 564 10.26 -11.77 -0.01
C ALA A 564 10.66 -12.90 0.98
N THR A 565 11.30 -13.95 0.47
CA THR A 565 11.76 -15.09 1.29
C THR A 565 13.27 -15.30 1.28
N LYS A 566 14.01 -14.44 0.56
CA LYS A 566 15.47 -14.34 0.52
C LYS A 566 15.81 -12.89 0.09
N SER A 567 17.10 -12.55 0.05
CA SER A 567 17.62 -11.35 -0.61
C SER A 567 18.98 -11.65 -1.23
N ASP A 568 19.34 -10.97 -2.34
CA ASP A 568 20.71 -10.96 -2.88
C ASP A 568 21.48 -9.64 -2.63
N GLY A 569 20.81 -8.64 -2.04
CA GLY A 569 21.27 -7.27 -1.95
C GLY A 569 22.65 -7.10 -1.32
N THR A 570 23.56 -6.42 -2.03
CA THR A 570 24.93 -6.15 -1.60
C THR A 570 25.16 -4.69 -1.20
N ASN A 571 24.13 -3.84 -1.26
CA ASN A 571 24.16 -2.40 -0.92
C ASN A 571 25.19 -1.64 -1.78
N LEU A 572 24.95 -1.62 -3.10
CA LEU A 572 25.80 -0.94 -4.09
C LEU A 572 26.05 0.54 -3.76
N ALA A 573 25.07 1.21 -3.16
CA ALA A 573 25.17 2.60 -2.70
C ALA A 573 26.06 2.79 -1.45
N GLY A 574 26.39 1.72 -0.73
CA GLY A 574 27.24 1.76 0.48
C GLY A 574 26.61 2.51 1.67
N VAL A 575 25.28 2.62 1.74
CA VAL A 575 24.62 3.37 2.83
C VAL A 575 24.72 2.63 4.17
N THR A 576 24.78 3.38 5.28
CA THR A 576 24.98 2.80 6.64
C THR A 576 23.86 1.84 7.05
N THR A 577 22.63 2.10 6.60
CA THR A 577 21.45 1.28 6.89
C THR A 577 20.75 0.93 5.58
N PRO A 578 21.17 -0.15 4.87
CA PRO A 578 20.48 -0.59 3.66
C PRO A 578 19.02 -0.95 3.94
N ILE A 579 18.19 -0.97 2.89
CA ILE A 579 16.80 -1.38 2.98
C ILE A 579 16.70 -2.90 2.78
N PRO A 580 15.96 -3.65 3.62
CA PRO A 580 15.69 -5.05 3.37
C PRO A 580 14.83 -5.23 2.11
N GLU A 581 15.06 -6.29 1.35
CA GLU A 581 14.12 -6.65 0.27
C GLU A 581 12.78 -7.15 0.83
N GLY A 582 11.72 -7.06 0.05
CA GLY A 582 10.32 -7.19 0.51
C GLY A 582 9.80 -5.99 1.31
N THR A 583 10.64 -4.98 1.62
CA THR A 583 10.17 -3.75 2.27
C THR A 583 9.22 -2.97 1.37
N ARG A 584 8.10 -2.51 1.92
CA ARG A 584 7.07 -1.73 1.20
C ARG A 584 7.20 -0.23 1.46
N ILE A 585 7.21 0.54 0.39
CA ILE A 585 7.36 2.00 0.35
C ILE A 585 6.05 2.61 -0.15
N GLN A 586 5.60 3.71 0.45
CA GLN A 586 4.36 4.41 0.11
C GLN A 586 4.64 5.91 -0.11
N LEU A 587 3.99 6.54 -1.09
CA LEU A 587 3.95 8.01 -1.20
C LEU A 587 2.83 8.55 -0.29
N ASP A 588 3.02 9.70 0.37
CA ASP A 588 2.00 10.24 1.28
C ASP A 588 0.62 10.39 0.58
N PRO A 589 -0.43 9.68 1.04
CA PRO A 589 -1.77 9.78 0.48
C PRO A 589 -2.46 11.13 0.72
N SER A 590 -1.86 12.08 1.45
CA SER A 590 -2.39 13.45 1.55
C SER A 590 -2.13 14.31 0.30
N ILE A 591 -1.14 13.94 -0.54
CA ILE A 591 -0.69 14.76 -1.67
C ILE A 591 -1.75 14.80 -2.78
N ASN A 592 -2.15 16.01 -3.17
CA ASN A 592 -2.93 16.22 -4.40
C ASN A 592 -2.03 16.09 -5.64
N VAL A 593 -1.88 14.86 -6.13
CA VAL A 593 -1.04 14.51 -7.29
C VAL A 593 -1.41 15.32 -8.54
N ASP A 594 -2.70 15.59 -8.78
CA ASP A 594 -3.17 16.31 -9.97
C ASP A 594 -2.87 17.83 -9.92
N ALA A 595 -2.46 18.35 -8.77
CA ALA A 595 -2.05 19.76 -8.60
C ALA A 595 -0.53 19.98 -8.69
N ILE A 596 0.28 18.94 -8.88
CA ILE A 596 1.74 19.06 -8.98
C ILE A 596 2.11 19.77 -10.31
N PRO A 597 2.83 20.90 -10.30
CA PRO A 597 3.16 21.62 -11.52
C PRO A 597 4.05 20.81 -12.48
N GLY A 598 3.55 20.54 -13.69
CA GLY A 598 4.32 19.89 -14.76
C GLY A 598 4.37 18.36 -14.72
N ILE A 599 3.72 17.71 -13.74
CA ILE A 599 3.70 16.25 -13.64
C ILE A 599 3.05 15.60 -14.87
N SER A 600 3.73 14.62 -15.46
CA SER A 600 3.21 13.86 -16.62
C SER A 600 2.07 12.92 -16.23
N ASP A 601 1.27 12.46 -17.21
CA ASP A 601 0.18 11.52 -16.92
C ASP A 601 0.71 10.16 -16.44
N ALA A 602 1.91 9.75 -16.90
CA ALA A 602 2.61 8.59 -16.37
C ALA A 602 2.98 8.74 -14.89
N GLU A 603 3.59 9.87 -14.51
CA GLU A 603 3.96 10.15 -13.12
C GLU A 603 2.74 10.25 -12.21
N LYS A 604 1.59 10.76 -12.72
CA LYS A 604 0.32 10.73 -11.97
C LYS A 604 -0.13 9.30 -11.67
N VAL A 605 -0.07 8.40 -12.65
CA VAL A 605 -0.43 6.98 -12.47
C VAL A 605 0.48 6.33 -11.43
N ILE A 606 1.80 6.50 -11.55
CA ILE A 606 2.78 5.91 -10.61
C ILE A 606 2.62 6.52 -9.20
N ALA A 607 2.47 7.83 -9.07
CA ALA A 607 2.24 8.49 -7.78
C ALA A 607 0.93 8.03 -7.10
N LYS A 608 -0.20 7.96 -7.84
CA LYS A 608 -1.49 7.48 -7.31
C LYS A 608 -1.45 5.99 -6.93
N THR A 609 -0.65 5.19 -7.64
CA THR A 609 -0.38 3.79 -7.27
C THR A 609 0.46 3.71 -6.00
N LEU A 610 1.53 4.52 -5.90
CA LEU A 610 2.38 4.61 -4.71
C LEU A 610 1.64 5.11 -3.47
N GLN A 611 0.62 5.96 -3.61
CA GLN A 611 -0.25 6.37 -2.51
C GLN A 611 -1.18 5.24 -2.04
N THR A 612 -1.72 4.44 -2.96
CA THR A 612 -2.78 3.46 -2.65
C THR A 612 -2.21 2.08 -2.28
N TYR A 613 -1.24 1.60 -3.05
CA TYR A 613 -0.67 0.25 -2.94
C TYR A 613 0.84 0.24 -2.66
N GLY A 614 1.54 1.35 -2.93
CA GLY A 614 2.98 1.43 -2.71
C GLY A 614 3.81 0.61 -3.71
N ALA A 615 5.09 0.47 -3.38
CA ALA A 615 6.07 -0.33 -4.12
C ALA A 615 6.84 -1.26 -3.18
N TYR A 616 7.24 -2.42 -3.68
CA TYR A 616 8.09 -3.40 -3.00
C TYR A 616 9.50 -3.38 -3.56
N VAL A 617 10.51 -3.28 -2.69
CA VAL A 617 11.91 -3.57 -3.06
C VAL A 617 12.03 -5.06 -3.35
N GLY A 618 12.06 -5.43 -4.63
CA GLY A 618 11.95 -6.82 -5.10
C GLY A 618 13.22 -7.40 -5.72
N ASP A 619 14.19 -6.55 -6.04
CA ASP A 619 15.53 -6.90 -6.56
C ASP A 619 16.55 -5.82 -6.15
N GLN A 620 17.84 -6.15 -6.19
CA GLN A 620 18.90 -5.15 -6.24
C GLN A 620 18.98 -4.50 -7.64
N GLY A 621 19.22 -3.18 -7.69
CA GLY A 621 19.24 -2.40 -8.93
C GLY A 621 20.36 -1.37 -8.99
N GLY A 622 20.61 -0.80 -10.17
CA GLY A 622 21.61 0.26 -10.35
C GLY A 622 21.11 1.68 -10.03
N ALA A 623 19.80 1.87 -9.87
CA ALA A 623 19.17 3.14 -9.53
C ALA A 623 18.60 3.12 -8.09
N ARG A 624 18.24 4.29 -7.55
CA ARG A 624 17.69 4.39 -6.19
C ARG A 624 16.31 3.74 -6.08
N MET A 625 15.48 3.92 -7.09
CA MET A 625 14.25 3.16 -7.32
C MET A 625 14.10 2.96 -8.84
N ALA A 626 14.19 1.73 -9.33
CA ALA A 626 13.89 1.40 -10.73
C ALA A 626 12.55 0.67 -10.80
N PHE A 627 11.56 1.24 -11.49
CA PHE A 627 10.19 0.74 -11.58
C PHE A 627 10.03 -0.13 -12.82
N VAL A 628 9.53 -1.36 -12.65
CA VAL A 628 9.54 -2.37 -13.72
C VAL A 628 8.25 -2.35 -14.56
N PHE A 629 8.38 -2.20 -15.88
CA PHE A 629 7.26 -2.18 -16.84
C PHE A 629 7.36 -3.33 -17.86
N GLU A 630 6.25 -3.54 -18.58
CA GLU A 630 6.15 -4.44 -19.74
C GLU A 630 6.97 -3.92 -20.94
N VAL A 631 7.84 -4.77 -21.51
CA VAL A 631 8.44 -4.53 -22.84
C VAL A 631 7.36 -4.75 -23.90
N THR A 632 6.86 -3.66 -24.48
CA THR A 632 5.72 -3.72 -25.41
C THR A 632 6.12 -4.27 -26.78
N SER A 633 5.13 -4.77 -27.52
CA SER A 633 5.35 -5.35 -28.86
C SER A 633 5.77 -4.36 -29.93
N ASP A 634 5.61 -3.05 -29.69
CA ASP A 634 6.05 -1.95 -30.54
C ASP A 634 7.35 -1.27 -30.06
N ALA A 635 7.91 -1.70 -28.92
CA ALA A 635 9.18 -1.22 -28.42
C ALA A 635 10.35 -1.67 -29.33
N ALA A 636 11.30 -0.77 -29.61
CA ALA A 636 12.35 -1.04 -30.62
C ALA A 636 13.76 -0.54 -30.26
N SER A 637 13.89 0.28 -29.21
CA SER A 637 15.16 0.78 -28.67
C SER A 637 14.90 1.47 -27.33
N PRO A 638 15.93 1.75 -26.50
CA PRO A 638 15.77 2.58 -25.30
C PRO A 638 15.12 3.95 -25.60
N THR A 639 15.36 4.53 -26.77
CA THR A 639 14.71 5.78 -27.24
C THR A 639 13.34 5.59 -27.91
N LYS A 640 12.82 4.37 -27.94
CA LYS A 640 11.50 3.97 -28.46
C LYS A 640 10.92 2.83 -27.62
N PRO A 641 10.60 3.07 -26.33
CA PRO A 641 10.18 2.02 -25.42
C PRO A 641 8.72 1.55 -25.62
N GLY A 642 7.93 2.24 -26.43
CA GLY A 642 6.53 1.91 -26.73
C GLY A 642 5.63 3.15 -26.82
N ALA A 643 4.60 3.10 -27.66
CA ALA A 643 3.67 4.21 -27.87
C ALA A 643 2.85 4.56 -26.61
N VAL A 644 2.52 3.57 -25.79
CA VAL A 644 1.79 3.73 -24.51
C VAL A 644 2.61 4.52 -23.49
N TRP A 645 3.90 4.23 -23.34
CA TRP A 645 4.79 4.92 -22.39
C TRP A 645 5.12 6.34 -22.86
N THR A 646 5.54 6.46 -24.13
CA THR A 646 5.93 7.75 -24.72
C THR A 646 4.75 8.71 -24.85
N GLY A 647 3.54 8.21 -25.10
CA GLY A 647 2.31 8.99 -25.15
C GLY A 647 1.87 9.57 -23.79
N ALA A 648 2.31 8.98 -22.67
CA ALA A 648 2.00 9.43 -21.31
C ALA A 648 3.12 10.26 -20.65
N GLY A 649 4.28 10.40 -21.31
CA GLY A 649 5.41 11.24 -20.88
C GLY A 649 6.75 10.51 -20.76
N LEU A 650 6.75 9.18 -20.60
CA LEU A 650 7.96 8.37 -20.45
C LEU A 650 8.65 8.18 -21.81
N SER A 651 9.44 9.18 -22.18
CA SER A 651 9.94 9.38 -23.54
C SER A 651 11.14 8.51 -23.93
N TRP A 652 11.77 7.83 -22.96
CA TRP A 652 12.88 6.90 -23.14
C TRP A 652 12.90 5.89 -21.97
N ASP A 653 13.55 4.75 -22.18
CA ASP A 653 13.85 3.75 -21.16
C ASP A 653 14.83 4.31 -20.12
N TYR A 654 14.63 3.99 -18.84
CA TYR A 654 15.23 4.67 -17.68
C TYR A 654 14.79 6.14 -17.47
N TYR A 655 13.60 6.54 -17.94
CA TYR A 655 13.07 7.89 -17.71
C TYR A 655 12.93 8.18 -16.20
N ASP A 656 13.62 9.24 -15.74
CA ASP A 656 13.62 9.69 -14.35
C ASP A 656 12.33 10.46 -14.01
N MET A 657 11.49 9.91 -13.12
CA MET A 657 10.18 10.43 -12.75
C MET A 657 10.27 11.55 -11.69
N ALA A 658 11.02 12.59 -12.02
CA ALA A 658 11.46 13.63 -11.10
C ALA A 658 10.36 14.61 -10.62
N ALA A 659 9.15 14.61 -11.20
CA ALA A 659 8.04 15.43 -10.71
C ALA A 659 7.29 14.77 -9.53
N ILE A 660 7.50 13.48 -9.26
CA ILE A 660 6.96 12.81 -8.08
C ILE A 660 7.74 13.28 -6.83
N PRO A 661 7.08 13.71 -5.74
CA PRO A 661 7.76 14.30 -4.59
C PRO A 661 8.37 13.22 -3.68
N TRP A 662 9.50 12.64 -4.09
CA TRP A 662 10.18 11.53 -3.41
C TRP A 662 10.58 11.77 -1.95
N SER A 663 10.69 13.03 -1.52
CA SER A 663 10.91 13.40 -0.10
C SER A 663 9.67 13.25 0.79
N GLN A 664 8.50 12.97 0.20
CA GLN A 664 7.24 12.69 0.89
C GLN A 664 6.88 11.20 0.87
N LEU A 665 7.89 10.33 0.72
CA LEU A 665 7.73 8.89 0.92
C LEU A 665 7.64 8.55 2.42
N ARG A 666 7.07 7.37 2.71
CA ARG A 666 7.13 6.70 4.02
C ARG A 666 7.35 5.20 3.81
N VAL A 667 8.12 4.58 4.71
CA VAL A 667 8.49 3.15 4.63
C VAL A 667 7.79 2.38 5.75
N LEU A 668 7.14 1.29 5.40
CA LEU A 668 6.27 0.53 6.30
C LEU A 668 7.08 -0.41 7.19
N ALA A 669 6.64 -0.63 8.43
CA ALA A 669 7.28 -1.54 9.38
C ALA A 669 7.11 -3.02 8.97
N ASN A 670 5.88 -3.37 8.54
CA ASN A 670 5.53 -4.64 7.93
C ASN A 670 4.94 -4.42 6.54
N TRP A 671 5.00 -5.44 5.68
CA TRP A 671 4.55 -5.36 4.28
C TRP A 671 3.06 -5.17 4.08
N ASP A 672 2.24 -5.58 5.05
CA ASP A 672 0.79 -5.34 5.06
C ASP A 672 0.42 -4.00 5.73
N GLY A 673 1.41 -3.31 6.31
CA GLY A 673 1.23 -2.08 7.07
C GLY A 673 0.80 -2.28 8.53
N SER A 674 0.87 -3.52 9.05
CA SER A 674 0.59 -3.85 10.47
C SER A 674 1.69 -3.43 11.45
#